data_AF-A0A6N3J764-F1
#
_entry.id   AF-A0A6N3J764-F1
#
_cell.length_a   1.000
_cell.length_b   1.000
_cell.length_c   1.000
_cell.angle_alpha   90.00
_cell.angle_beta   90.00
_cell.angle_gamma   90.00
#
_symmetry.space_group_name_H-M   'P 1'
#
loop_
_entity.id
_entity.type
_entity.pdbx_description
1 polymer ?
#
loop_
_entity_poly.entity_id
_entity_poly.type
_entity_poly.pdbx_seq_one_letter_code
_entity_poly.pdbx_strand_id
1 'polypeptide(L)'
;MSQVITLAGERLFALKAQNNQQLDIDTFIFAYVPGQDSTAPIDRNEGLPPIGQRVHTQIVQQTGLINENAVVYSSVLDSLTGPFDFNWVGLYSSVNQTLIAIIHTPTVSKTVTVPGAAGNILNRNFVIEYSGIAELTGITVDAETWQLDYTARLNGMDELTRQLAADMNGKDWFIDDGFKVEPRSTLNTFKVAAGAGYVSGLRVTLAADHILTLSSYPQFVYVDAWFDGTSESIWKGHVAFTVTTTEMDDYIDVNGRNHYVFKLARITAADVVEDLRNIEGLKEQIEYINEITLAKRMSMANAKKNKFKNGDKVFITDFGYLYSYKESRFIIEGQSQSEMTYDDNMHILVNAGGMLQFDDWGKVKNTQSVNAAKFAGKLKDRTSGVTVDCYGDSITFGQALPNTANATNKIGAQTGFGDGSSYNHWQFNNNYPQWIASFFAENIYQYSAVNNFGYSGDRTITGYLRHRAVSGSDAATIMYGVNDCLFATSNGSQPSGLTSTGMYNVGNYSVALRLFVAKQILQGKSVTVLGTAPFASLVGFDGSQLAASKLARAYNAAAKKVALELGCRFIDVCQDILNQYGIMEITQEGTHLSADGLKIAGSRIAAALVTVETENRVTNGSVLIANPNIACVLSKSSGNLLPNDTSTTPRGTIDNKRTTLNVEANWITIPFFAETDSLVMFINGSCAASGAVFEIILDSGALQSDFHYQRVNFSGKPTASKEIAKSGKFNRENTNISDDTQPFFVVANRGWHSLSIRKNSGDSSVLFDSITFESLASVLASDASGVTASCSVSNGALGAGASNITSVSEDYPGEFLITFTNSMANNKYTVAIDVNETDADPVAITTRYKTVGTVGMAFNKWNGTAWVKFKPTMFTVQVIGGR
;
A
#
# COMPACT_ATOMS: atom_id res chain seq x y z
N MET A 1 -14.76 15.92 -29.19
CA MET A 1 -14.38 17.17 -29.88
C MET A 1 -13.33 17.85 -29.02
N SER A 2 -12.14 18.12 -29.59
CA SER A 2 -11.10 18.88 -28.90
C SER A 2 -11.31 20.36 -29.22
N GLN A 3 -11.28 21.21 -28.19
CA GLN A 3 -11.29 22.66 -28.32
C GLN A 3 -10.05 23.19 -27.61
N VAL A 4 -9.39 24.20 -28.15
CA VAL A 4 -8.25 24.83 -27.48
C VAL A 4 -8.18 26.34 -27.69
N ILE A 5 -7.76 27.06 -26.66
CA ILE A 5 -7.38 28.49 -26.75
C ILE A 5 -5.97 28.56 -27.33
N THR A 6 -5.81 29.31 -28.42
CA THR A 6 -4.50 29.48 -29.07
C THR A 6 -3.56 30.29 -28.18
N LEU A 7 -2.25 30.17 -28.38
CA LEU A 7 -1.29 31.02 -27.67
C LEU A 7 -1.45 32.51 -28.01
N ALA A 8 -1.95 32.83 -29.21
CA ALA A 8 -2.24 34.20 -29.60
C ALA A 8 -3.44 34.76 -28.82
N GLY A 9 -4.48 33.96 -28.63
CA GLY A 9 -5.65 34.29 -27.80
C GLY A 9 -5.26 34.49 -26.34
N GLU A 10 -4.51 33.57 -25.75
CA GLU A 10 -4.06 33.67 -24.35
C GLU A 10 -3.21 34.92 -24.11
N ARG A 11 -2.28 35.25 -25.03
CA ARG A 11 -1.50 36.50 -24.96
C ARG A 11 -2.38 37.73 -25.06
N LEU A 12 -3.41 37.71 -25.89
CA LEU A 12 -4.35 38.83 -26.00
C LEU A 12 -5.15 38.99 -24.71
N PHE A 13 -5.57 37.89 -24.07
CA PHE A 13 -6.28 37.95 -22.79
C PHE A 13 -5.42 38.60 -21.71
N ALA A 14 -4.18 38.14 -21.56
CA ALA A 14 -3.22 38.71 -20.61
C ALA A 14 -2.96 40.21 -20.88
N LEU A 15 -2.80 40.61 -22.15
CA LEU A 15 -2.57 42.00 -22.53
C LEU A 15 -3.77 42.90 -22.22
N LYS A 16 -4.99 42.44 -22.52
CA LYS A 16 -6.23 43.18 -22.25
C LYS A 16 -6.49 43.32 -20.75
N ALA A 17 -6.25 42.25 -19.98
CA ALA A 17 -6.34 42.27 -18.52
C ALA A 17 -5.33 43.23 -17.91
N GLN A 18 -4.06 43.21 -18.33
CA GLN A 18 -3.02 44.12 -17.83
C GLN A 18 -3.35 45.60 -18.09
N ASN A 19 -3.99 45.89 -19.22
CA ASN A 19 -4.34 47.25 -19.62
C ASN A 19 -5.73 47.71 -19.15
N ASN A 20 -6.46 46.90 -18.36
CA ASN A 20 -7.85 47.14 -17.97
C ASN A 20 -8.76 47.50 -19.17
N GLN A 21 -8.59 46.78 -20.28
CA GLN A 21 -9.38 46.96 -21.49
C GLN A 21 -10.32 45.77 -21.69
N GLN A 22 -11.55 46.06 -22.09
CA GLN A 22 -12.50 45.00 -22.44
C GLN A 22 -12.00 44.22 -23.67
N LEU A 23 -12.13 42.90 -23.61
CA LEU A 23 -11.83 41.98 -24.68
C LEU A 23 -13.08 41.76 -25.53
N ASP A 24 -12.94 42.03 -26.83
CA ASP A 24 -14.02 41.84 -27.81
C ASP A 24 -13.74 40.61 -28.67
N ILE A 25 -14.73 39.73 -28.80
CA ILE A 25 -14.68 38.54 -29.64
C ILE A 25 -16.01 38.49 -30.40
N ASP A 26 -15.94 38.58 -31.73
CA ASP A 26 -17.11 38.94 -32.53
C ASP A 26 -17.37 38.01 -33.72
N THR A 27 -16.45 37.10 -34.06
CA THR A 27 -16.50 36.38 -35.33
C THR A 27 -16.19 34.89 -35.21
N PHE A 28 -17.04 34.08 -35.83
CA PHE A 28 -16.78 32.68 -36.16
C PHE A 28 -16.24 32.56 -37.58
N ILE A 29 -15.20 31.75 -37.75
CA ILE A 29 -14.61 31.43 -39.05
C ILE A 29 -14.75 29.92 -39.27
N PHE A 30 -15.32 29.54 -40.41
CA PHE A 30 -15.50 28.15 -40.83
C PHE A 30 -14.54 27.85 -41.98
N ALA A 31 -13.84 26.71 -41.90
CA ALA A 31 -12.90 26.29 -42.92
C ALA A 31 -12.97 24.79 -43.20
N TYR A 32 -12.60 24.43 -44.43
CA TYR A 32 -12.38 23.06 -44.85
C TYR A 32 -10.88 22.83 -45.08
N VAL A 33 -10.26 22.07 -44.18
CA VAL A 33 -8.85 21.72 -44.23
C VAL A 33 -8.74 20.25 -44.68
N PRO A 34 -8.21 19.97 -45.88
CA PRO A 34 -8.12 18.60 -46.39
C PRO A 34 -7.28 17.69 -45.48
N GLY A 35 -7.78 16.50 -45.16
CA GLY A 35 -7.06 15.51 -44.35
C GLY A 35 -7.00 15.82 -42.84
N GLN A 36 -7.76 16.81 -42.35
CA GLN A 36 -7.85 17.12 -40.92
C GLN A 36 -8.39 15.92 -40.12
N ASP A 37 -7.60 15.43 -39.16
CA ASP A 37 -8.05 14.43 -38.19
C ASP A 37 -8.70 15.14 -37.00
N SER A 38 -10.02 14.99 -36.87
CA SER A 38 -10.81 15.59 -35.77
C SER A 38 -10.56 14.97 -34.39
N THR A 39 -9.81 13.86 -34.32
CA THR A 39 -9.49 13.14 -33.09
C THR A 39 -8.08 13.43 -32.55
N ALA A 40 -7.21 14.01 -33.37
CA ALA A 40 -5.87 14.40 -32.98
C ALA A 40 -5.87 15.63 -32.03
N PRO A 41 -4.88 15.76 -31.12
CA PRO A 41 -4.70 16.98 -30.33
C PRO A 41 -4.47 18.22 -31.22
N ILE A 42 -5.13 19.33 -30.88
CA ILE A 42 -4.98 20.61 -31.62
C ILE A 42 -3.69 21.32 -31.19
N ASP A 43 -2.86 21.75 -32.14
CA ASP A 43 -1.69 22.59 -31.86
C ASP A 43 -2.12 24.01 -31.47
N ARG A 44 -1.70 24.47 -30.29
CA ARG A 44 -2.04 25.81 -29.78
C ARG A 44 -1.36 26.95 -30.54
N ASN A 45 -0.36 26.64 -31.37
CA ASN A 45 0.28 27.60 -32.29
C ASN A 45 -0.41 27.69 -33.65
N GLU A 46 -1.44 26.87 -33.89
CA GLU A 46 -2.15 26.85 -35.16
C GLU A 46 -2.74 28.23 -35.48
N GLY A 47 -2.42 28.73 -36.67
CA GLY A 47 -2.92 30.00 -37.18
C GLY A 47 -4.22 29.83 -37.97
N LEU A 48 -4.72 30.94 -38.52
CA LEU A 48 -5.86 30.86 -39.42
C LEU A 48 -5.52 30.01 -40.67
N PRO A 49 -6.43 29.12 -41.11
CA PRO A 49 -6.26 28.41 -42.37
C PRO A 49 -6.02 29.36 -43.54
N PRO A 50 -5.33 28.95 -44.62
CA PRO A 50 -5.19 29.74 -45.84
C PRO A 50 -6.54 30.24 -46.36
N ILE A 51 -6.57 31.43 -46.99
CA ILE A 51 -7.82 32.08 -47.43
C ILE A 51 -8.67 31.15 -48.31
N GLY A 52 -8.06 30.36 -49.19
CA GLY A 52 -8.77 29.42 -50.07
C GLY A 52 -9.44 28.23 -49.36
N GLN A 53 -9.15 28.01 -48.08
CA GLN A 53 -9.78 26.98 -47.25
C GLN A 53 -10.89 27.52 -46.35
N ARG A 54 -10.98 28.84 -46.18
CA ARG A 54 -12.03 29.48 -45.36
C ARG A 54 -13.31 29.55 -46.18
N VAL A 55 -14.32 28.81 -45.76
CA VAL A 55 -15.57 28.64 -46.53
C VAL A 55 -16.66 29.61 -46.11
N HIS A 56 -16.66 30.08 -44.86
CA HIS A 56 -17.66 31.02 -44.37
C HIS A 56 -17.17 31.79 -43.14
N THR A 57 -17.71 32.98 -42.93
CA THR A 57 -17.53 33.78 -41.70
C THR A 57 -18.88 34.24 -41.19
N GLN A 58 -19.11 34.11 -39.89
CA GLN A 58 -20.38 34.46 -39.26
C GLN A 58 -20.11 35.29 -38.01
N ILE A 59 -20.93 36.31 -37.76
CA ILE A 59 -20.84 37.06 -36.50
C ILE A 59 -21.27 36.20 -35.32
N VAL A 60 -20.71 36.47 -34.14
CA VAL A 60 -21.27 36.03 -32.86
C VAL A 60 -22.66 36.67 -32.74
N GLN A 61 -23.68 35.86 -32.52
CA GLN A 61 -25.07 36.33 -32.40
C GLN A 61 -25.53 36.43 -30.96
N GLN A 62 -25.01 35.55 -30.09
CA GLN A 62 -25.32 35.55 -28.67
C GLN A 62 -24.09 35.19 -27.85
N THR A 63 -24.05 35.71 -26.63
CA THR A 63 -23.06 35.38 -25.61
C THR A 63 -23.78 35.02 -24.32
N GLY A 64 -23.13 34.21 -23.48
CA GLY A 64 -23.69 33.77 -22.21
C GLY A 64 -22.63 33.52 -21.15
N LEU A 65 -22.96 33.83 -19.90
CA LEU A 65 -22.18 33.55 -18.71
C LEU A 65 -22.47 32.13 -18.25
N ILE A 66 -21.43 31.31 -18.08
CA ILE A 66 -21.55 29.99 -17.43
C ILE A 66 -21.16 30.12 -15.96
N ASN A 67 -20.03 30.78 -15.70
CA ASN A 67 -19.55 31.20 -14.39
C ASN A 67 -18.45 32.27 -14.56
N GLU A 68 -17.88 32.79 -13.48
CA GLU A 68 -16.86 33.87 -13.50
C GLU A 68 -15.64 33.57 -14.40
N ASN A 69 -15.33 32.29 -14.63
CA ASN A 69 -14.17 31.84 -15.40
C ASN A 69 -14.55 31.17 -16.74
N ALA A 70 -15.82 31.18 -17.14
CA ALA A 70 -16.27 30.54 -18.36
C ALA A 70 -17.45 31.29 -19.02
N VAL A 71 -17.30 31.60 -20.31
CA VAL A 71 -18.34 32.24 -21.14
C VAL A 71 -18.53 31.48 -22.44
N VAL A 72 -19.74 31.49 -22.98
CA VAL A 72 -20.09 30.86 -24.26
C VAL A 72 -20.36 31.91 -25.32
N TYR A 73 -19.87 31.66 -26.53
CA TYR A 73 -20.17 32.40 -27.75
C TYR A 73 -20.98 31.51 -28.67
N SER A 74 -22.07 32.04 -29.24
CA SER A 74 -23.01 31.26 -30.03
C SER A 74 -23.33 31.93 -31.35
N SER A 75 -23.46 31.13 -32.40
CA SER A 75 -23.93 31.60 -33.71
C SER A 75 -24.74 30.53 -34.44
N VAL A 76 -25.74 30.98 -35.19
CA VAL A 76 -26.65 30.14 -35.98
C VAL A 76 -26.35 30.34 -37.46
N LEU A 77 -26.01 29.25 -38.14
CA LEU A 77 -25.99 29.16 -39.60
C LEU A 77 -27.39 28.75 -40.05
N ASP A 78 -28.16 29.71 -40.57
CA ASP A 78 -29.53 29.51 -41.04
C ASP A 78 -29.62 28.62 -42.29
N SER A 79 -30.84 28.30 -42.73
CA SER A 79 -31.07 27.40 -43.88
C SER A 79 -30.83 28.06 -45.25
N LEU A 80 -30.39 29.32 -45.29
CA LEU A 80 -30.04 30.08 -46.49
C LEU A 80 -28.52 30.21 -46.68
N THR A 81 -27.75 29.97 -45.62
CA THR A 81 -26.29 30.02 -45.62
C THR A 81 -25.71 28.70 -46.14
N GLY A 82 -24.86 28.73 -47.17
CA GLY A 82 -24.27 27.53 -47.79
C GLY A 82 -24.50 27.46 -49.32
N PRO A 83 -24.18 26.34 -49.98
CA PRO A 83 -23.66 25.09 -49.42
C PRO A 83 -22.12 25.09 -49.32
N PHE A 84 -21.60 24.45 -48.28
CA PHE A 84 -20.16 24.19 -48.12
C PHE A 84 -19.94 23.08 -47.09
N ASP A 85 -18.78 22.45 -47.16
CA ASP A 85 -18.30 21.54 -46.12
C ASP A 85 -17.30 22.28 -45.22
N PHE A 86 -17.26 21.94 -43.94
CA PHE A 86 -16.23 22.43 -43.03
C PHE A 86 -15.86 21.38 -42.00
N ASN A 87 -14.63 21.40 -41.54
CA ASN A 87 -14.09 20.53 -40.48
C ASN A 87 -13.23 21.31 -39.47
N TRP A 88 -13.19 22.64 -39.63
CA TRP A 88 -12.44 23.55 -38.78
C TRP A 88 -13.30 24.76 -38.44
N VAL A 89 -13.33 25.14 -37.16
CA VAL A 89 -14.05 26.33 -36.67
C VAL A 89 -13.13 27.12 -35.76
N GLY A 90 -13.01 28.42 -36.02
CA GLY A 90 -12.20 29.35 -35.22
C GLY A 90 -13.05 30.48 -34.65
N LEU A 91 -12.76 30.85 -33.41
CA LEU A 91 -13.32 32.03 -32.76
C LEU A 91 -12.29 33.18 -32.86
N TYR A 92 -12.70 34.33 -33.39
CA TYR A 92 -11.82 35.41 -33.82
C TYR A 92 -12.24 36.76 -33.25
N SER A 93 -11.26 37.59 -32.92
CA SER A 93 -11.44 38.99 -32.53
C SER A 93 -11.07 39.88 -33.71
N SER A 94 -12.06 40.47 -34.38
CA SER A 94 -11.79 41.28 -35.57
C SER A 94 -11.06 42.58 -35.25
N VAL A 95 -11.41 43.22 -34.13
CA VAL A 95 -10.76 44.46 -33.67
C VAL A 95 -9.27 44.27 -33.38
N ASN A 96 -8.89 43.14 -32.78
CA ASN A 96 -7.50 42.86 -32.41
C ASN A 96 -6.75 42.04 -33.47
N GLN A 97 -7.45 41.59 -34.52
CA GLN A 97 -6.96 40.73 -35.58
C GLN A 97 -6.33 39.41 -35.07
N THR A 98 -6.95 38.82 -34.05
CA THR A 98 -6.39 37.66 -33.33
C THR A 98 -7.34 36.47 -33.34
N LEU A 99 -6.83 35.30 -33.72
CA LEU A 99 -7.51 34.02 -33.56
C LEU A 99 -7.46 33.60 -32.09
N ILE A 100 -8.61 33.51 -31.44
CA ILE A 100 -8.72 33.25 -30.02
C ILE A 100 -8.65 31.76 -29.73
N ALA A 101 -9.47 30.96 -30.40
CA ALA A 101 -9.60 29.55 -30.11
C ALA A 101 -10.03 28.75 -31.35
N ILE A 102 -9.76 27.45 -31.31
CA ILE A 102 -9.94 26.53 -32.45
C ILE A 102 -10.67 25.26 -32.00
N ILE A 103 -11.55 24.76 -32.86
CA ILE A 103 -12.18 23.44 -32.78
C ILE A 103 -11.97 22.71 -34.10
N HIS A 104 -11.50 21.47 -34.02
CA HIS A 104 -11.54 20.52 -35.13
C HIS A 104 -12.75 19.61 -34.95
N THR A 105 -13.52 19.43 -36.02
CA THR A 105 -14.75 18.64 -36.04
C THR A 105 -14.73 17.71 -37.25
N PRO A 106 -15.36 16.53 -37.22
CA PRO A 106 -15.55 15.74 -38.43
C PRO A 106 -16.19 16.60 -39.53
N THR A 107 -15.95 16.28 -40.80
CA THR A 107 -16.51 17.06 -41.91
C THR A 107 -18.04 17.16 -41.80
N VAL A 108 -18.53 18.38 -41.62
CA VAL A 108 -19.95 18.71 -41.55
C VAL A 108 -20.36 19.40 -42.83
N SER A 109 -21.40 18.87 -43.48
CA SER A 109 -22.00 19.48 -44.66
C SER A 109 -23.09 20.48 -44.29
N LYS A 110 -22.90 21.74 -44.70
CA LYS A 110 -23.91 22.78 -44.65
C LYS A 110 -24.71 22.76 -45.94
N THR A 111 -26.02 22.52 -45.85
CA THR A 111 -26.92 22.47 -47.01
C THR A 111 -27.83 23.71 -47.05
N VAL A 112 -28.04 24.25 -48.24
CA VAL A 112 -28.92 25.39 -48.47
C VAL A 112 -30.30 24.91 -48.92
N THR A 113 -31.34 25.66 -48.56
CA THR A 113 -32.71 25.40 -49.02
C THR A 113 -32.82 25.68 -50.52
N VAL A 114 -33.25 24.67 -51.29
CA VAL A 114 -33.55 24.76 -52.71
C VAL A 114 -34.99 24.28 -52.97
N PRO A 115 -35.64 24.65 -54.09
CA PRO A 115 -36.98 24.15 -54.39
C PRO A 115 -37.04 22.61 -54.35
N GLY A 116 -37.80 22.06 -53.40
CA GLY A 116 -37.94 20.61 -53.21
C GLY A 116 -37.01 19.97 -52.16
N ALA A 117 -36.06 20.71 -51.56
CA ALA A 117 -35.20 20.21 -50.48
C ALA A 117 -34.88 21.30 -49.44
N ALA A 118 -35.26 21.07 -48.18
CA ALA A 118 -34.98 21.98 -47.07
C ALA A 118 -33.49 21.93 -46.68
N GLY A 119 -32.86 23.09 -46.52
CA GLY A 119 -31.51 23.22 -45.98
C GLY A 119 -31.50 22.96 -44.47
N ASN A 120 -30.35 22.54 -43.92
CA ASN A 120 -30.19 22.35 -42.48
C ASN A 120 -29.99 23.69 -41.75
N ILE A 121 -30.25 23.76 -40.45
CA ILE A 121 -29.86 24.86 -39.57
C ILE A 121 -28.83 24.31 -38.59
N LEU A 122 -27.71 25.01 -38.39
CA LEU A 122 -26.63 24.57 -37.51
C LEU A 122 -26.38 25.62 -36.44
N ASN A 123 -26.56 25.23 -35.18
CA ASN A 123 -26.13 26.04 -34.03
C ASN A 123 -24.69 25.67 -33.68
N ARG A 124 -23.87 26.67 -33.38
CA ARG A 124 -22.48 26.50 -32.96
C ARG A 124 -22.24 27.30 -31.70
N ASN A 125 -21.85 26.58 -30.66
CA ASN A 125 -21.51 27.13 -29.35
C ASN A 125 -20.00 26.91 -29.14
N PHE A 126 -19.33 27.91 -28.55
CA PHE A 126 -17.89 27.93 -28.35
C PHE A 126 -17.62 28.44 -26.93
N VAL A 127 -17.13 27.57 -26.04
CA VAL A 127 -16.98 27.90 -24.60
C VAL A 127 -15.56 28.31 -24.29
N ILE A 128 -15.31 29.56 -23.89
CA ILE A 128 -13.98 30.01 -23.48
C ILE A 128 -13.84 29.90 -21.96
N GLU A 129 -12.90 29.07 -21.52
CA GLU A 129 -12.53 28.91 -20.11
C GLU A 129 -11.20 29.61 -19.84
N TYR A 130 -11.23 30.70 -19.07
CA TYR A 130 -10.05 31.45 -18.64
C TYR A 130 -10.37 32.23 -17.36
N SER A 131 -9.39 32.37 -16.47
CA SER A 131 -9.63 33.02 -15.17
C SER A 131 -10.07 34.48 -15.33
N GLY A 132 -11.22 34.84 -14.75
CA GLY A 132 -11.80 36.19 -14.83
C GLY A 132 -12.29 36.58 -16.23
N ILE A 133 -12.51 35.63 -17.14
CA ILE A 133 -12.90 35.93 -18.52
C ILE A 133 -14.26 36.63 -18.62
N ALA A 134 -15.17 36.39 -17.68
CA ALA A 134 -16.47 37.07 -17.63
C ALA A 134 -16.31 38.58 -17.43
N GLU A 135 -15.45 38.98 -16.50
CA GLU A 135 -15.11 40.38 -16.26
C GLU A 135 -14.34 40.98 -17.45
N LEU A 136 -13.37 40.24 -17.98
CA LEU A 136 -12.53 40.71 -19.09
C LEU A 136 -13.34 40.96 -20.38
N THR A 137 -14.37 40.14 -20.64
CA THR A 137 -15.26 40.28 -21.80
C THR A 137 -16.48 41.16 -21.52
N GLY A 138 -16.81 41.40 -20.25
CA GLY A 138 -18.01 42.12 -19.81
C GLY A 138 -19.32 41.35 -19.99
N ILE A 139 -19.27 40.02 -20.13
CA ILE A 139 -20.46 39.17 -20.28
C ILE A 139 -21.01 38.82 -18.89
N THR A 140 -22.21 39.31 -18.59
CA THR A 140 -22.84 39.16 -17.26
C THR A 140 -24.21 38.47 -17.28
N VAL A 141 -24.74 38.19 -18.47
CA VAL A 141 -26.04 37.52 -18.65
C VAL A 141 -25.82 36.02 -18.73
N ASP A 142 -26.53 35.24 -17.90
CA ASP A 142 -26.44 33.78 -17.89
C ASP A 142 -26.72 33.15 -19.26
N ALA A 143 -25.99 32.09 -19.59
CA ALA A 143 -26.16 31.33 -20.82
C ALA A 143 -27.55 30.67 -20.89
N GLU A 144 -28.17 30.70 -22.07
CA GLU A 144 -29.44 30.01 -22.30
C GLU A 144 -29.24 28.48 -22.34
N THR A 145 -30.26 27.71 -21.98
CA THR A 145 -30.14 26.25 -21.81
C THR A 145 -29.72 25.49 -23.07
N TRP A 146 -30.03 25.99 -24.27
CA TRP A 146 -29.57 25.40 -25.53
C TRP A 146 -28.09 25.67 -25.83
N GLN A 147 -27.48 26.63 -25.13
CA GLN A 147 -26.06 26.96 -25.29
C GLN A 147 -25.16 25.99 -24.51
N LEU A 148 -25.73 25.21 -23.59
CA LEU A 148 -25.02 24.35 -22.64
C LEU A 148 -25.24 22.87 -22.94
N ASP A 149 -24.15 22.09 -22.95
CA ASP A 149 -24.21 20.63 -23.00
C ASP A 149 -24.22 20.06 -21.56
N TYR A 150 -25.38 19.55 -21.14
CA TYR A 150 -25.55 18.96 -19.80
C TYR A 150 -25.25 17.46 -19.74
N THR A 151 -24.84 16.83 -20.85
CA THR A 151 -24.73 15.36 -20.94
C THR A 151 -23.78 14.80 -19.88
N ALA A 152 -22.58 15.39 -19.73
CA ALA A 152 -21.61 14.95 -18.74
C ALA A 152 -22.10 15.14 -17.29
N ARG A 153 -22.82 16.24 -17.02
CA ARG A 153 -23.39 16.54 -15.70
C ARG A 153 -24.50 15.55 -15.34
N LEU A 154 -25.40 15.27 -16.27
CA LEU A 154 -26.49 14.33 -16.06
C LEU A 154 -25.97 12.90 -15.86
N ASN A 155 -25.00 12.46 -16.67
CA ASN A 155 -24.32 11.18 -16.46
C ASN A 155 -23.64 11.11 -15.08
N GLY A 156 -23.02 12.22 -14.64
CA GLY A 156 -22.44 12.32 -13.29
C GLY A 156 -23.48 12.23 -12.18
N MET A 157 -24.66 12.83 -12.36
CA MET A 157 -25.76 12.73 -11.39
C MET A 157 -26.36 11.31 -11.33
N ASP A 158 -26.53 10.65 -12.48
CA ASP A 158 -27.01 9.26 -12.54
C ASP A 158 -26.01 8.31 -11.86
N GLU A 159 -24.72 8.50 -12.10
CA GLU A 159 -23.65 7.70 -11.47
C GLU A 159 -23.57 7.94 -9.96
N LEU A 160 -23.66 9.19 -9.50
CA LEU A 160 -23.72 9.50 -8.06
C LEU A 160 -24.94 8.86 -7.39
N THR A 161 -26.09 8.84 -8.06
CA THR A 161 -27.32 8.22 -7.54
C THR A 161 -27.16 6.70 -7.43
N ARG A 162 -26.55 6.07 -8.43
CA ARG A 162 -26.24 4.63 -8.43
C ARG A 162 -25.24 4.28 -7.32
N GLN A 163 -24.17 5.06 -7.15
CA GLN A 163 -23.18 4.89 -6.07
C GLN A 163 -23.84 5.05 -4.70
N LEU A 164 -24.68 6.07 -4.51
CA LEU A 164 -25.42 6.26 -3.27
C LEU A 164 -26.32 5.06 -2.96
N ALA A 165 -27.02 4.51 -3.95
CA ALA A 165 -27.85 3.32 -3.76
C ALA A 165 -27.01 2.09 -3.36
N ALA A 166 -25.79 1.96 -3.87
CA ALA A 166 -24.85 0.92 -3.48
C ALA A 166 -24.27 1.15 -2.07
N ASP A 167 -23.95 2.39 -1.69
CA ASP A 167 -23.42 2.75 -0.37
C ASP A 167 -24.45 2.52 0.75
N MET A 168 -25.74 2.70 0.46
CA MET A 168 -26.81 2.54 1.46
C MET A 168 -27.06 1.09 1.86
N ASN A 169 -27.15 0.17 0.89
CA ASN A 169 -27.65 -1.20 1.12
C ASN A 169 -26.68 -2.30 0.63
N GLY A 170 -25.51 -1.93 0.11
CA GLY A 170 -24.54 -2.84 -0.51
C GLY A 170 -24.58 -2.82 -2.04
N LYS A 171 -23.50 -3.33 -2.67
CA LYS A 171 -23.33 -3.32 -4.14
C LYS A 171 -24.51 -3.97 -4.86
N ASP A 172 -24.93 -5.16 -4.40
CA ASP A 172 -26.01 -5.95 -4.99
C ASP A 172 -26.97 -6.40 -3.88
N TRP A 173 -28.27 -6.10 -4.01
CA TRP A 173 -29.28 -6.46 -3.02
C TRP A 173 -30.67 -6.63 -3.67
N PHE A 174 -31.49 -7.52 -3.11
CA PHE A 174 -32.77 -7.90 -3.68
C PHE A 174 -33.90 -7.77 -2.66
N ILE A 175 -35.08 -7.31 -3.10
CA ILE A 175 -36.23 -7.11 -2.21
C ILE A 175 -37.01 -8.43 -2.10
N ASP A 176 -37.13 -8.94 -0.88
CA ASP A 176 -37.81 -10.20 -0.56
C ASP A 176 -37.32 -11.39 -1.43
N ASP A 177 -38.24 -12.17 -1.98
CA ASP A 177 -37.93 -13.25 -2.92
C ASP A 177 -37.69 -12.75 -4.37
N GLY A 178 -37.60 -11.44 -4.61
CA GLY A 178 -37.32 -10.88 -5.93
C GLY A 178 -36.01 -11.43 -6.50
N PHE A 179 -36.05 -11.88 -7.75
CA PHE A 179 -34.91 -12.51 -8.45
C PHE A 179 -34.41 -13.83 -7.84
N LYS A 180 -35.15 -14.44 -6.90
CA LYS A 180 -34.80 -15.75 -6.35
C LYS A 180 -34.94 -16.85 -7.40
N VAL A 181 -33.95 -17.74 -7.47
CA VAL A 181 -34.00 -18.90 -8.35
C VAL A 181 -34.57 -20.10 -7.60
N GLU A 182 -35.65 -20.69 -8.11
CA GLU A 182 -36.32 -21.83 -7.48
C GLU A 182 -36.61 -22.94 -8.51
N PRO A 183 -36.51 -24.23 -8.14
CA PRO A 183 -36.89 -25.33 -9.02
C PRO A 183 -38.41 -25.34 -9.25
N ARG A 184 -38.84 -25.84 -10.41
CA ARG A 184 -40.26 -26.05 -10.74
C ARG A 184 -40.62 -27.53 -10.72
N SER A 185 -41.92 -27.81 -10.75
CA SER A 185 -42.45 -29.18 -10.84
C SER A 185 -42.08 -29.91 -12.13
N THR A 186 -41.75 -29.18 -13.20
CA THR A 186 -41.24 -29.75 -14.46
C THR A 186 -39.73 -29.96 -14.37
N LEU A 187 -39.27 -31.17 -14.68
CA LEU A 187 -37.86 -31.57 -14.60
C LEU A 187 -36.94 -30.61 -15.38
N ASN A 188 -35.80 -30.26 -14.79
CA ASN A 188 -34.77 -29.36 -15.33
C ASN A 188 -35.25 -27.93 -15.65
N THR A 189 -36.39 -27.52 -15.10
CA THR A 189 -36.89 -26.14 -15.25
C THR A 189 -36.86 -25.40 -13.92
N PHE A 190 -36.46 -24.14 -13.98
CA PHE A 190 -36.32 -23.24 -12.83
C PHE A 190 -37.08 -21.96 -13.11
N LYS A 191 -37.51 -21.26 -12.07
CA LYS A 191 -38.04 -19.91 -12.18
C LYS A 191 -37.11 -18.94 -11.47
N VAL A 192 -36.94 -17.76 -12.05
CA VAL A 192 -36.44 -16.57 -11.37
C VAL A 192 -37.69 -15.78 -10.96
N ALA A 193 -37.92 -15.63 -9.67
CA ALA A 193 -39.13 -15.01 -9.14
C ALA A 193 -39.23 -13.52 -9.49
N ALA A 194 -40.43 -13.08 -9.87
CA ALA A 194 -40.74 -11.67 -10.09
C ALA A 194 -40.47 -10.83 -8.83
N GLY A 195 -40.12 -9.56 -9.03
CA GLY A 195 -39.81 -8.64 -7.95
C GLY A 195 -38.84 -7.54 -8.37
N ALA A 196 -38.28 -6.84 -7.39
CA ALA A 196 -37.34 -5.76 -7.60
C ALA A 196 -36.00 -6.07 -6.92
N GLY A 197 -34.92 -5.55 -7.49
CA GLY A 197 -33.58 -5.68 -6.97
C GLY A 197 -32.67 -4.56 -7.46
N TYR A 198 -31.47 -4.53 -6.95
CA TYR A 198 -30.43 -3.58 -7.29
C TYR A 198 -29.16 -4.36 -7.63
N VAL A 199 -28.63 -4.12 -8.83
CA VAL A 199 -27.40 -4.75 -9.34
C VAL A 199 -26.38 -3.65 -9.56
N SER A 200 -25.28 -3.68 -8.81
CA SER A 200 -24.31 -2.58 -8.69
C SER A 200 -25.03 -1.23 -8.48
N GLY A 201 -25.96 -1.16 -7.53
CA GLY A 201 -26.76 0.05 -7.26
C GLY A 201 -27.79 0.46 -8.33
N LEU A 202 -27.88 -0.26 -9.45
CA LEU A 202 -28.88 0.00 -10.49
C LEU A 202 -30.20 -0.74 -10.16
N ARG A 203 -31.29 0.02 -10.00
CA ARG A 203 -32.61 -0.57 -9.73
C ARG A 203 -33.16 -1.28 -10.96
N VAL A 204 -33.48 -2.57 -10.81
CA VAL A 204 -34.12 -3.41 -11.82
C VAL A 204 -35.41 -4.05 -11.28
N THR A 205 -36.37 -4.26 -12.17
CA THR A 205 -37.67 -4.86 -11.83
C THR A 205 -38.02 -5.94 -12.85
N LEU A 206 -38.35 -7.13 -12.35
CA LEU A 206 -38.89 -8.24 -13.12
C LEU A 206 -40.41 -8.33 -12.90
N ALA A 207 -41.19 -8.08 -13.95
CA ALA A 207 -42.65 -7.98 -13.85
C ALA A 207 -43.38 -9.33 -13.70
N ALA A 208 -42.76 -10.42 -14.17
CA ALA A 208 -43.31 -11.78 -14.10
C ALA A 208 -42.17 -12.80 -14.01
N ASP A 209 -42.44 -13.96 -13.41
CA ASP A 209 -41.44 -15.02 -13.23
C ASP A 209 -40.77 -15.37 -14.57
N HIS A 210 -39.44 -15.38 -14.59
CA HIS A 210 -38.67 -15.76 -15.76
C HIS A 210 -38.31 -17.25 -15.69
N ILE A 211 -38.61 -18.00 -16.74
CA ILE A 211 -38.41 -19.46 -16.75
C ILE A 211 -37.09 -19.81 -17.42
N LEU A 212 -36.26 -20.56 -16.72
CA LEU A 212 -35.01 -21.12 -17.22
C LEU A 212 -35.17 -22.63 -17.45
N THR A 213 -34.57 -23.16 -18.51
CA THR A 213 -34.49 -24.60 -18.77
C THR A 213 -33.03 -24.98 -18.92
N LEU A 214 -32.57 -25.96 -18.13
CA LEU A 214 -31.17 -26.41 -18.13
C LEU A 214 -31.03 -27.77 -18.80
N SER A 215 -29.93 -27.97 -19.52
CA SER A 215 -29.59 -29.23 -20.19
C SER A 215 -28.41 -29.96 -19.55
N SER A 216 -27.70 -29.30 -18.63
CA SER A 216 -26.52 -29.83 -17.93
C SER A 216 -26.32 -29.13 -16.58
N TYR A 217 -25.52 -29.75 -15.72
CA TYR A 217 -25.18 -29.25 -14.38
C TYR A 217 -23.68 -29.46 -14.11
N PRO A 218 -23.02 -28.61 -13.29
CA PRO A 218 -23.56 -27.42 -12.64
C PRO A 218 -23.64 -26.21 -13.59
N GLN A 219 -24.55 -25.28 -13.32
CA GLN A 219 -24.72 -24.01 -14.06
C GLN A 219 -24.86 -22.84 -13.10
N PHE A 220 -24.31 -21.69 -13.47
CA PHE A 220 -24.53 -20.41 -12.78
C PHE A 220 -25.65 -19.64 -13.46
N VAL A 221 -26.51 -19.01 -12.67
CA VAL A 221 -27.54 -18.08 -13.15
C VAL A 221 -27.10 -16.67 -12.80
N TYR A 222 -26.84 -15.86 -13.82
CA TYR A 222 -26.50 -14.45 -13.68
C TYR A 222 -27.69 -13.57 -14.03
N VAL A 223 -27.85 -12.47 -13.28
CA VAL A 223 -28.63 -11.31 -13.68
C VAL A 223 -27.68 -10.32 -14.36
N ASP A 224 -28.07 -9.80 -15.50
CA ASP A 224 -27.36 -8.77 -16.28
C ASP A 224 -28.24 -7.52 -16.32
N ALA A 225 -27.72 -6.41 -15.78
CA ALA A 225 -28.44 -5.16 -15.65
C ALA A 225 -27.71 -4.01 -16.36
N TRP A 226 -28.44 -3.21 -17.15
CA TRP A 226 -27.91 -2.04 -17.82
C TRP A 226 -28.92 -0.88 -17.78
N PHE A 227 -28.43 0.36 -17.90
CA PHE A 227 -29.27 1.55 -17.90
C PHE A 227 -29.37 2.10 -19.32
N ASP A 228 -30.59 2.33 -19.80
CA ASP A 228 -30.81 2.83 -21.17
C ASP A 228 -32.04 3.73 -21.27
N GLY A 229 -32.04 4.58 -22.30
CA GLY A 229 -33.06 5.57 -22.61
C GLY A 229 -33.88 5.20 -23.84
N THR A 230 -35.14 5.62 -23.86
CA THR A 230 -36.01 5.52 -25.05
C THR A 230 -36.01 6.84 -25.83
N SER A 231 -36.54 6.82 -27.07
CA SER A 231 -36.73 8.03 -27.90
C SER A 231 -37.66 9.07 -27.27
N GLU A 232 -38.41 8.70 -26.23
CA GLU A 232 -39.28 9.57 -25.43
C GLU A 232 -38.55 10.14 -24.20
N SER A 233 -37.23 9.93 -24.09
CA SER A 233 -36.37 10.35 -22.97
C SER A 233 -36.72 9.72 -21.62
N ILE A 234 -37.38 8.56 -21.63
CA ILE A 234 -37.59 7.75 -20.42
C ILE A 234 -36.39 6.82 -20.25
N TRP A 235 -35.65 6.99 -19.16
CA TRP A 235 -34.49 6.17 -18.78
C TRP A 235 -34.83 5.21 -17.64
N LYS A 236 -34.42 3.94 -17.75
CA LYS A 236 -34.66 2.92 -16.71
C LYS A 236 -33.61 1.81 -16.72
N GLY A 237 -33.53 1.07 -15.62
CA GLY A 237 -32.78 -0.17 -15.55
C GLY A 237 -33.47 -1.29 -16.33
N HIS A 238 -32.71 -1.97 -17.17
CA HIS A 238 -33.09 -3.15 -17.92
C HIS A 238 -32.44 -4.38 -17.33
N VAL A 239 -33.03 -5.54 -17.58
CA VAL A 239 -32.53 -6.80 -17.03
C VAL A 239 -32.63 -7.95 -18.03
N ALA A 240 -31.61 -8.80 -18.04
CA ALA A 240 -31.56 -10.07 -18.74
C ALA A 240 -30.97 -11.16 -17.85
N PHE A 241 -31.11 -12.41 -18.27
CA PHE A 241 -30.58 -13.57 -17.55
C PHE A 241 -29.62 -14.35 -18.45
N THR A 242 -28.47 -14.69 -17.90
CA THR A 242 -27.45 -15.50 -18.57
C THR A 242 -27.19 -16.74 -17.74
N VAL A 243 -27.21 -17.90 -18.40
CA VAL A 243 -26.87 -19.18 -17.77
C VAL A 243 -25.57 -19.68 -18.38
N THR A 244 -24.58 -19.95 -17.54
CA THR A 244 -23.24 -20.36 -18.00
C THR A 244 -22.52 -21.25 -16.98
N THR A 245 -21.56 -22.04 -17.46
CA THR A 245 -20.62 -22.80 -16.62
C THR A 245 -19.38 -22.00 -16.22
N THR A 246 -19.20 -20.80 -16.78
CA THR A 246 -18.04 -19.93 -16.53
C THR A 246 -18.42 -18.75 -15.64
N GLU A 247 -17.45 -18.23 -14.90
CA GLU A 247 -17.62 -16.94 -14.22
C GLU A 247 -17.84 -15.82 -15.25
N MET A 248 -18.59 -14.79 -14.85
CA MET A 248 -18.90 -13.62 -15.67
C MET A 248 -18.67 -12.35 -14.84
N ASP A 249 -18.00 -11.37 -15.45
CA ASP A 249 -17.71 -10.06 -14.87
C ASP A 249 -18.50 -8.95 -15.59
N ASP A 250 -18.57 -7.77 -14.98
CA ASP A 250 -19.14 -6.55 -15.57
C ASP A 250 -18.45 -6.27 -16.92
N TYR A 251 -19.22 -5.85 -17.93
CA TYR A 251 -18.70 -5.69 -19.30
C TYR A 251 -19.31 -4.50 -20.03
N ILE A 252 -18.71 -4.11 -21.15
CA ILE A 252 -19.23 -3.08 -22.05
C ILE A 252 -19.72 -3.78 -23.32
N ASP A 253 -20.96 -3.50 -23.72
CA ASP A 253 -21.51 -4.07 -24.95
C ASP A 253 -20.93 -3.43 -26.22
N VAL A 254 -21.27 -3.99 -27.38
CA VAL A 254 -20.81 -3.47 -28.69
C VAL A 254 -21.29 -2.05 -28.99
N ASN A 255 -22.27 -1.54 -28.26
CA ASN A 255 -22.81 -0.18 -28.39
C ASN A 255 -22.23 0.78 -27.34
N GLY A 256 -21.27 0.33 -26.52
CA GLY A 256 -20.64 1.14 -25.49
C GLY A 256 -21.44 1.27 -24.19
N ARG A 257 -22.48 0.46 -23.96
CA ARG A 257 -23.26 0.47 -22.72
C ARG A 257 -22.60 -0.38 -21.65
N ASN A 258 -22.60 0.13 -20.41
CA ASN A 258 -22.11 -0.62 -19.26
C ASN A 258 -23.17 -1.63 -18.79
N HIS A 259 -22.78 -2.88 -18.70
CA HIS A 259 -23.56 -3.98 -18.16
C HIS A 259 -22.96 -4.43 -16.83
N TYR A 260 -23.80 -4.47 -15.81
CA TYR A 260 -23.46 -4.91 -14.46
C TYR A 260 -24.07 -6.28 -14.22
N VAL A 261 -23.25 -7.24 -13.81
CA VAL A 261 -23.68 -8.63 -13.64
C VAL A 261 -23.53 -9.09 -12.20
N PHE A 262 -24.50 -9.88 -11.76
CA PHE A 262 -24.46 -10.51 -10.44
C PHE A 262 -24.89 -11.97 -10.53
N LYS A 263 -24.19 -12.85 -9.82
CA LYS A 263 -24.50 -14.28 -9.79
C LYS A 263 -25.62 -14.55 -8.79
N LEU A 264 -26.83 -14.79 -9.29
CA LEU A 264 -28.01 -15.06 -8.46
C LEU A 264 -27.96 -16.42 -7.78
N ALA A 265 -27.52 -17.46 -8.49
CA ALA A 265 -27.55 -18.82 -7.97
C ALA A 265 -26.54 -19.76 -8.66
N ARG A 266 -26.21 -20.85 -7.97
CA ARG A 266 -25.53 -22.02 -8.54
C ARG A 266 -26.46 -23.22 -8.50
N ILE A 267 -26.78 -23.79 -9.67
CA ILE A 267 -27.64 -24.96 -9.79
C ILE A 267 -26.77 -26.19 -10.01
N THR A 268 -26.78 -27.14 -9.08
CA THR A 268 -25.88 -28.31 -9.06
C THR A 268 -26.56 -29.62 -9.46
N ALA A 269 -27.90 -29.68 -9.39
CA ALA A 269 -28.72 -30.81 -9.84
C ALA A 269 -30.13 -30.34 -10.22
N ALA A 270 -30.99 -31.27 -10.67
CA ALA A 270 -32.35 -30.96 -11.15
C ALA A 270 -33.27 -30.28 -10.12
N ASP A 271 -32.99 -30.46 -8.83
CA ASP A 271 -33.75 -29.93 -7.69
C ASP A 271 -32.88 -29.21 -6.66
N VAL A 272 -31.59 -29.01 -6.93
CA VAL A 272 -30.63 -28.38 -6.00
C VAL A 272 -30.19 -27.02 -6.56
N VAL A 273 -30.71 -25.97 -5.93
CA VAL A 273 -30.34 -24.57 -6.20
C VAL A 273 -29.69 -23.97 -4.96
N GLU A 274 -28.47 -23.48 -5.12
CA GLU A 274 -27.79 -22.67 -4.12
C GLU A 274 -28.05 -21.20 -4.43
N ASP A 275 -28.79 -20.53 -3.55
CA ASP A 275 -29.06 -19.09 -3.64
C ASP A 275 -27.80 -18.32 -3.23
N LEU A 276 -27.31 -17.46 -4.13
CA LEU A 276 -26.10 -16.67 -3.95
C LEU A 276 -26.41 -15.18 -3.80
N ARG A 277 -27.68 -14.79 -3.77
CA ARG A 277 -28.11 -13.42 -3.48
C ARG A 277 -27.66 -13.03 -2.08
N ASN A 278 -27.09 -11.83 -1.95
CA ASN A 278 -26.84 -11.24 -0.65
C ASN A 278 -28.18 -10.74 -0.07
N ILE A 279 -28.84 -11.61 0.70
CA ILE A 279 -30.05 -11.26 1.47
C ILE A 279 -29.68 -10.46 2.73
N GLU A 280 -28.37 -10.30 2.97
CA GLU A 280 -27.80 -9.72 4.18
C GLU A 280 -27.65 -8.18 4.15
N GLY A 281 -28.68 -7.49 3.66
CA GLY A 281 -28.78 -6.03 3.66
C GLY A 281 -30.15 -5.60 4.18
N LEU A 282 -30.17 -4.71 5.18
CA LEU A 282 -31.33 -4.30 6.01
C LEU A 282 -32.02 -5.43 6.82
N LYS A 283 -32.05 -6.66 6.31
CA LYS A 283 -32.59 -7.84 6.99
C LYS A 283 -31.80 -8.20 8.25
N GLU A 284 -30.46 -8.22 8.27
CA GLU A 284 -29.71 -8.41 9.54
C GLU A 284 -29.88 -7.23 10.48
N GLN A 285 -30.09 -6.01 9.98
CA GLN A 285 -30.31 -4.85 10.85
C GLN A 285 -31.68 -4.92 11.53
N ILE A 286 -32.70 -5.38 10.79
CA ILE A 286 -34.05 -5.64 11.31
C ILE A 286 -34.08 -6.91 12.16
N GLU A 287 -33.36 -7.97 11.79
CA GLU A 287 -33.17 -9.19 12.59
C GLU A 287 -32.37 -8.89 13.84
N TYR A 288 -31.34 -8.06 13.81
CA TYR A 288 -30.62 -7.58 15.00
C TYR A 288 -31.53 -6.77 15.94
N ILE A 289 -32.39 -5.90 15.40
CA ILE A 289 -33.40 -5.17 16.18
C ILE A 289 -34.46 -6.13 16.75
N ASN A 290 -34.94 -7.11 15.98
CA ASN A 290 -35.88 -8.13 16.43
C ASN A 290 -35.26 -9.12 17.44
N GLU A 291 -34.00 -9.49 17.26
CA GLU A 291 -33.21 -10.35 18.15
C GLU A 291 -32.96 -9.66 19.49
N ILE A 292 -32.65 -8.35 19.51
CA ILE A 292 -32.53 -7.57 20.74
C ILE A 292 -33.88 -7.45 21.47
N THR A 293 -34.98 -7.37 20.72
CA THR A 293 -36.33 -7.22 21.28
C THR A 293 -36.90 -8.54 21.79
N LEU A 294 -36.47 -9.67 21.24
CA LEU A 294 -36.84 -11.04 21.65
C LEU A 294 -35.85 -11.68 22.64
N ALA A 295 -34.63 -11.13 22.78
CA ALA A 295 -33.62 -11.65 23.70
C ALA A 295 -34.08 -11.52 25.15
N LYS A 296 -33.88 -12.59 25.93
CA LYS A 296 -34.11 -12.54 27.39
C LYS A 296 -33.08 -11.60 28.00
N ARG A 297 -33.51 -10.51 28.62
CA ARG A 297 -32.62 -9.51 29.26
C ARG A 297 -32.48 -9.81 30.74
N MET A 298 -31.26 -10.04 31.21
CA MET A 298 -30.99 -10.32 32.64
C MET A 298 -29.54 -10.07 33.01
N SER A 299 -29.25 -10.01 34.31
CA SER A 299 -27.86 -9.98 34.80
C SER A 299 -27.19 -11.35 34.63
N MET A 300 -25.86 -11.37 34.60
CA MET A 300 -25.03 -12.57 34.58
C MET A 300 -25.41 -13.51 35.72
N ALA A 301 -25.59 -12.97 36.94
CA ALA A 301 -25.96 -13.77 38.11
C ALA A 301 -27.30 -14.49 37.95
N ASN A 302 -28.27 -13.86 37.28
CA ASN A 302 -29.56 -14.48 36.98
C ASN A 302 -29.47 -15.44 35.80
N ALA A 303 -28.70 -15.10 34.77
CA ALA A 303 -28.45 -15.95 33.62
C ALA A 303 -27.86 -17.31 34.03
N LYS A 304 -26.89 -17.32 34.95
CA LYS A 304 -26.28 -18.56 35.46
C LYS A 304 -27.26 -19.51 36.13
N LYS A 305 -28.34 -19.00 36.72
CA LYS A 305 -29.36 -19.79 37.43
C LYS A 305 -30.54 -20.20 36.52
N ASN A 306 -30.60 -19.65 35.30
CA ASN A 306 -31.70 -19.87 34.39
C ASN A 306 -31.55 -21.19 33.62
N LYS A 307 -32.63 -21.60 32.93
CA LYS A 307 -32.63 -22.72 31.99
C LYS A 307 -32.90 -22.17 30.59
N PHE A 308 -32.04 -22.53 29.66
CA PHE A 308 -32.11 -22.09 28.27
C PHE A 308 -32.26 -23.29 27.35
N LYS A 309 -32.81 -23.06 26.16
CA LYS A 309 -32.74 -24.01 25.04
C LYS A 309 -31.57 -23.63 24.15
N ASN A 310 -30.95 -24.62 23.49
CA ASN A 310 -29.87 -24.35 22.55
C ASN A 310 -30.28 -23.28 21.52
N GLY A 311 -29.45 -22.25 21.36
CA GLY A 311 -29.71 -21.10 20.49
C GLY A 311 -30.43 -19.93 21.14
N ASP A 312 -30.95 -20.05 22.37
CA ASP A 312 -31.61 -18.93 23.09
C ASP A 312 -30.67 -17.70 23.13
N LYS A 313 -31.16 -16.56 22.64
CA LYS A 313 -30.45 -15.28 22.71
C LYS A 313 -30.70 -14.60 24.06
N VAL A 314 -29.63 -14.14 24.71
CA VAL A 314 -29.64 -13.55 26.05
C VAL A 314 -28.80 -12.28 26.05
N PHE A 315 -29.41 -11.17 26.46
CA PHE A 315 -28.69 -9.91 26.64
C PHE A 315 -28.25 -9.79 28.11
N ILE A 316 -26.93 -9.78 28.34
CA ILE A 316 -26.35 -9.70 29.68
C ILE A 316 -26.14 -8.24 30.05
N THR A 317 -26.92 -7.75 31.02
CA THR A 317 -26.95 -6.33 31.38
C THR A 317 -25.67 -5.83 32.04
N ASP A 318 -24.90 -6.70 32.69
CA ASP A 318 -23.64 -6.33 33.36
C ASP A 318 -22.56 -5.93 32.35
N PHE A 319 -22.57 -6.55 31.17
CA PHE A 319 -21.57 -6.31 30.12
C PHE A 319 -22.11 -5.47 28.96
N GLY A 320 -23.44 -5.47 28.76
CA GLY A 320 -24.07 -4.76 27.65
C GLY A 320 -23.94 -5.48 26.30
N TYR A 321 -23.81 -6.81 26.31
CA TYR A 321 -23.62 -7.63 25.11
C TYR A 321 -24.67 -8.73 24.95
N LEU A 322 -24.87 -9.15 23.72
CA LEU A 322 -25.68 -10.31 23.35
C LEU A 322 -24.86 -11.61 23.39
N TYR A 323 -25.48 -12.67 23.89
CA TYR A 323 -24.95 -14.02 23.94
C TYR A 323 -25.98 -15.01 23.39
N SER A 324 -25.52 -16.14 22.86
CA SER A 324 -26.34 -17.29 22.47
C SER A 324 -26.03 -18.47 23.39
N TYR A 325 -27.05 -19.13 23.92
CA TYR A 325 -26.86 -20.33 24.73
C TYR A 325 -26.47 -21.53 23.87
N LYS A 326 -25.45 -22.25 24.32
CA LYS A 326 -24.97 -23.53 23.78
C LYS A 326 -25.07 -24.60 24.86
N GLU A 327 -25.66 -25.74 24.51
CA GLU A 327 -25.74 -26.89 25.43
C GLU A 327 -24.37 -27.51 25.70
N SER A 328 -23.49 -27.49 24.69
CA SER A 328 -22.09 -27.91 24.82
C SER A 328 -21.23 -26.77 25.37
N ARG A 329 -20.23 -27.13 26.19
CA ARG A 329 -19.17 -26.22 26.66
C ARG A 329 -17.90 -26.29 25.81
N PHE A 330 -17.89 -27.10 24.76
CA PHE A 330 -16.74 -27.19 23.86
C PHE A 330 -16.73 -26.00 22.91
N ILE A 331 -15.66 -25.20 22.94
CA ILE A 331 -15.47 -24.08 22.00
C ILE A 331 -15.41 -24.62 20.57
N ILE A 332 -14.69 -25.72 20.39
CA ILE A 332 -14.60 -26.45 19.13
C ILE A 332 -15.50 -27.67 19.24
N GLU A 333 -16.51 -27.74 18.38
CA GLU A 333 -17.51 -28.79 18.43
C GLU A 333 -16.88 -30.19 18.36
N GLY A 334 -17.33 -31.08 19.25
CA GLY A 334 -16.82 -32.44 19.37
C GLY A 334 -15.42 -32.59 19.98
N GLN A 335 -14.73 -31.50 20.35
CA GLN A 335 -13.37 -31.53 20.90
C GLN A 335 -13.35 -31.21 22.39
N SER A 336 -13.33 -32.24 23.25
CA SER A 336 -13.38 -32.07 24.71
C SER A 336 -12.20 -31.28 25.31
N GLN A 337 -11.04 -31.28 24.64
CA GLN A 337 -9.88 -30.48 25.06
C GLN A 337 -10.12 -28.96 24.93
N SER A 338 -11.21 -28.54 24.25
CA SER A 338 -11.63 -27.15 24.10
C SER A 338 -12.73 -26.74 25.10
N GLU A 339 -12.99 -27.56 26.12
CA GLU A 339 -14.04 -27.32 27.09
C GLU A 339 -13.81 -26.05 27.93
N MET A 340 -14.80 -25.17 27.96
CA MET A 340 -14.84 -24.04 28.88
C MET A 340 -15.19 -24.49 30.29
N THR A 341 -14.26 -24.23 31.21
CA THR A 341 -14.35 -24.63 32.63
C THR A 341 -14.40 -23.45 33.59
N TYR A 342 -14.35 -22.23 33.06
CA TYR A 342 -14.43 -20.98 33.81
C TYR A 342 -15.19 -19.92 33.00
N ASP A 343 -15.62 -18.85 33.66
CA ASP A 343 -16.26 -17.73 32.97
C ASP A 343 -15.24 -16.73 32.42
N ASP A 344 -15.50 -16.21 31.24
CA ASP A 344 -14.87 -14.99 30.74
C ASP A 344 -15.86 -14.13 29.94
N ASN A 345 -15.39 -13.00 29.39
CA ASN A 345 -16.26 -12.08 28.64
C ASN A 345 -16.87 -12.73 27.39
N MET A 346 -16.29 -13.82 26.88
CA MET A 346 -16.79 -14.52 25.70
C MET A 346 -17.72 -15.68 26.07
N HIS A 347 -17.53 -16.29 27.25
CA HIS A 347 -18.30 -17.46 27.68
C HIS A 347 -18.70 -17.38 29.15
N ILE A 348 -20.00 -17.49 29.42
CA ILE A 348 -20.57 -17.52 30.78
C ILE A 348 -21.18 -18.89 31.03
N LEU A 349 -20.66 -19.64 32.00
CA LEU A 349 -21.14 -20.97 32.33
C LEU A 349 -22.49 -20.92 33.03
N VAL A 350 -23.43 -21.77 32.60
CA VAL A 350 -24.75 -21.89 33.22
C VAL A 350 -24.77 -23.10 34.17
N ASN A 351 -25.36 -22.93 35.35
CA ASN A 351 -25.35 -23.93 36.43
C ASN A 351 -26.11 -25.21 36.05
N ALA A 352 -27.14 -25.08 35.21
CA ALA A 352 -27.94 -26.20 34.72
C ALA A 352 -27.23 -27.03 33.62
N GLY A 353 -26.02 -26.64 33.20
CA GLY A 353 -25.31 -27.20 32.05
C GLY A 353 -25.17 -26.17 30.93
N GLY A 354 -24.25 -26.41 29.99
CA GLY A 354 -23.99 -25.51 28.87
C GLY A 354 -23.30 -24.19 29.23
N MET A 355 -23.30 -23.26 28.27
CA MET A 355 -22.72 -21.93 28.40
C MET A 355 -23.45 -20.91 27.51
N LEU A 356 -23.43 -19.64 27.91
CA LEU A 356 -23.75 -18.52 27.03
C LEU A 356 -22.46 -18.09 26.33
N GLN A 357 -22.46 -18.15 24.99
CA GLN A 357 -21.35 -17.77 24.15
C GLN A 357 -21.63 -16.42 23.48
N PHE A 358 -20.64 -15.54 23.46
CA PHE A 358 -20.75 -14.18 22.91
C PHE A 358 -21.19 -14.19 21.45
N ASP A 359 -22.13 -13.31 21.12
CA ASP A 359 -22.83 -13.28 19.83
C ASP A 359 -23.06 -11.84 19.33
N ASP A 360 -22.29 -10.86 19.84
CA ASP A 360 -22.41 -9.44 19.51
C ASP A 360 -21.20 -8.95 18.71
N TRP A 361 -20.86 -9.69 17.65
CA TRP A 361 -19.62 -9.51 16.88
C TRP A 361 -19.50 -8.13 16.22
N GLY A 362 -20.63 -7.48 15.88
CA GLY A 362 -20.65 -6.12 15.34
C GLY A 362 -20.04 -5.07 16.27
N LYS A 363 -20.07 -5.28 17.60
CA LYS A 363 -19.44 -4.35 18.56
C LYS A 363 -17.93 -4.51 18.63
N VAL A 364 -17.40 -5.70 18.39
CA VAL A 364 -15.96 -5.98 18.58
C VAL A 364 -15.11 -5.06 17.70
N LYS A 365 -15.44 -4.95 16.41
CA LYS A 365 -14.70 -4.10 15.47
C LYS A 365 -14.73 -2.62 15.86
N ASN A 366 -15.90 -2.12 16.26
CA ASN A 366 -16.05 -0.73 16.72
C ASN A 366 -15.23 -0.47 18.00
N THR A 367 -15.26 -1.41 18.95
CA THR A 367 -14.45 -1.34 20.17
C THR A 367 -12.96 -1.35 19.86
N GLN A 368 -12.50 -2.16 18.90
CA GLN A 368 -11.10 -2.17 18.47
C GLN A 368 -10.67 -0.81 17.90
N SER A 369 -11.48 -0.16 17.06
CA SER A 369 -11.17 1.18 16.55
C SER A 369 -11.05 2.22 17.67
N VAL A 370 -11.96 2.17 18.66
CA VAL A 370 -11.91 3.05 19.84
C VAL A 370 -10.67 2.78 20.69
N ASN A 371 -10.33 1.51 20.94
CA ASN A 371 -9.15 1.15 21.71
C ASN A 371 -7.86 1.57 21.00
N ALA A 372 -7.78 1.40 19.67
CA ALA A 372 -6.64 1.86 18.86
C ALA A 372 -6.46 3.38 18.96
N ALA A 373 -7.54 4.15 18.86
CA ALA A 373 -7.49 5.60 19.03
C ALA A 373 -7.04 6.02 20.45
N LYS A 374 -7.50 5.32 21.49
CA LYS A 374 -7.06 5.55 22.87
C LYS A 374 -5.57 5.25 23.05
N PHE A 375 -5.10 4.13 22.52
CA PHE A 375 -3.70 3.74 22.58
C PHE A 375 -2.80 4.74 21.82
N ALA A 376 -3.21 5.15 20.62
CA ALA A 376 -2.55 6.21 19.85
C ALA A 376 -2.48 7.55 20.61
N GLY A 377 -3.58 7.96 21.25
CA GLY A 377 -3.63 9.14 22.11
C GLY A 377 -2.66 9.03 23.29
N LYS A 378 -2.60 7.86 23.94
CA LYS A 378 -1.66 7.60 25.03
C LYS A 378 -0.20 7.60 24.60
N LEU A 379 0.14 7.17 23.38
CA LEU A 379 1.50 7.27 22.85
C LEU A 379 1.97 8.72 22.72
N LYS A 380 1.04 9.66 22.49
CA LYS A 380 1.31 11.11 22.39
C LYS A 380 1.22 11.84 23.72
N ASP A 381 0.42 11.34 24.65
CA ASP A 381 0.28 11.89 25.99
C ASP A 381 1.53 11.58 26.84
N ARG A 382 2.17 12.64 27.32
CA ARG A 382 3.38 12.56 28.17
C ARG A 382 3.09 12.23 29.63
N THR A 383 1.82 12.13 30.02
CA THR A 383 1.40 11.93 31.41
C THR A 383 0.81 10.55 31.66
N SER A 384 0.08 9.99 30.69
CA SER A 384 -0.52 8.66 30.82
C SER A 384 0.47 7.56 30.48
N GLY A 385 0.67 6.61 31.39
CA GLY A 385 1.48 5.42 31.11
C GLY A 385 0.91 4.55 29.99
N VAL A 386 1.80 3.82 29.29
CA VAL A 386 1.49 2.93 28.16
C VAL A 386 1.86 1.50 28.51
N THR A 387 0.92 0.57 28.39
CA THR A 387 1.16 -0.84 28.72
C THR A 387 0.73 -1.78 27.60
N VAL A 388 1.57 -2.77 27.29
CA VAL A 388 1.33 -3.74 26.20
C VAL A 388 1.49 -5.16 26.68
N ASP A 389 0.54 -6.03 26.36
CA ASP A 389 0.64 -7.46 26.62
C ASP A 389 1.07 -8.23 25.37
N CYS A 390 1.99 -9.16 25.50
CA CYS A 390 2.40 -10.03 24.39
C CYS A 390 1.97 -11.47 24.68
N TYR A 391 0.94 -11.95 23.99
CA TYR A 391 0.44 -13.32 24.06
C TYR A 391 1.02 -14.18 22.94
N GLY A 392 1.39 -15.41 23.24
CA GLY A 392 1.83 -16.36 22.23
C GLY A 392 2.40 -17.64 22.81
N ASP A 393 3.09 -18.38 21.96
CA ASP A 393 3.66 -19.68 22.31
C ASP A 393 5.12 -19.55 22.81
N SER A 394 5.97 -20.54 22.48
CA SER A 394 7.39 -20.57 22.84
C SER A 394 8.20 -19.43 22.22
N ILE A 395 7.76 -18.87 21.09
CA ILE A 395 8.44 -17.73 20.45
C ILE A 395 8.22 -16.46 21.27
N THR A 396 6.99 -16.20 21.72
CA THR A 396 6.66 -15.07 22.61
C THR A 396 7.26 -15.25 24.00
N PHE A 397 7.25 -16.47 24.52
CA PHE A 397 7.96 -16.77 25.75
C PHE A 397 9.45 -16.42 25.62
N GLY A 398 10.04 -16.61 24.45
CA GLY A 398 11.48 -16.48 24.23
C GLY A 398 12.21 -17.70 24.79
N GLN A 399 11.74 -18.89 24.42
CA GLN A 399 12.29 -20.16 24.87
C GLN A 399 13.79 -20.26 24.54
N ALA A 400 14.59 -20.50 25.57
CA ALA A 400 16.02 -20.75 25.46
C ALA A 400 16.33 -22.23 25.70
N LEU A 401 17.41 -22.73 25.10
CA LEU A 401 18.00 -24.00 25.51
C LEU A 401 18.56 -23.90 26.95
N PRO A 402 18.68 -25.03 27.67
CA PRO A 402 19.30 -25.05 28.99
C PRO A 402 20.72 -24.49 28.97
N ASN A 403 21.05 -23.64 29.94
CA ASN A 403 22.38 -23.00 30.10
C ASN A 403 22.78 -22.04 28.97
N THR A 404 21.85 -21.62 28.11
CA THR A 404 22.13 -20.54 27.14
C THR A 404 22.51 -19.24 27.87
N ALA A 405 23.49 -18.52 27.34
CA ALA A 405 23.90 -17.23 27.88
C ALA A 405 22.72 -16.23 27.91
N ASN A 406 22.64 -15.43 28.98
CA ASN A 406 21.55 -14.46 29.21
C ASN A 406 20.14 -15.10 29.22
N ALA A 407 20.03 -16.36 29.64
CA ALA A 407 18.76 -17.02 29.89
C ALA A 407 18.62 -17.42 31.37
N THR A 408 17.38 -17.44 31.85
CA THR A 408 17.01 -17.85 33.20
C THR A 408 16.22 -19.15 33.14
N ASN A 409 16.53 -20.08 34.04
CA ASN A 409 15.69 -21.26 34.26
C ASN A 409 14.35 -20.84 34.89
N LYS A 410 13.25 -20.97 34.14
CA LYS A 410 11.89 -20.68 34.65
C LYS A 410 11.12 -21.93 35.03
N ILE A 411 11.71 -23.12 34.92
CA ILE A 411 11.02 -24.39 35.20
C ILE A 411 10.45 -24.37 36.63
N GLY A 412 9.15 -24.64 36.75
CA GLY A 412 8.42 -24.65 38.01
C GLY A 412 7.96 -23.27 38.51
N ALA A 413 8.41 -22.17 37.90
CA ALA A 413 7.92 -20.84 38.24
C ALA A 413 6.46 -20.68 37.81
N GLN A 414 5.63 -20.12 38.69
CA GLN A 414 4.21 -19.88 38.42
C GLN A 414 4.05 -18.84 37.30
N THR A 415 3.12 -19.11 36.37
CA THR A 415 2.85 -18.20 35.25
C THR A 415 2.05 -16.97 35.65
N GLY A 416 1.17 -17.10 36.65
CA GLY A 416 0.23 -16.05 37.05
C GLY A 416 -0.93 -15.86 36.07
N PHE A 417 -1.15 -16.79 35.12
CA PHE A 417 -2.19 -16.65 34.08
C PHE A 417 -3.61 -16.93 34.59
N GLY A 418 -3.76 -17.34 35.85
CA GLY A 418 -5.05 -17.63 36.50
C GLY A 418 -5.53 -19.07 36.32
N ASP A 419 -4.78 -19.92 35.62
CA ASP A 419 -5.05 -21.36 35.46
C ASP A 419 -4.22 -22.26 36.41
N GLY A 420 -3.33 -21.66 37.21
CA GLY A 420 -2.43 -22.39 38.12
C GLY A 420 -1.23 -23.06 37.44
N SER A 421 -0.94 -22.72 36.18
CA SER A 421 0.18 -23.29 35.45
C SER A 421 1.55 -22.79 35.93
N SER A 422 2.57 -23.61 35.68
CA SER A 422 3.97 -23.24 35.80
C SER A 422 4.70 -23.42 34.46
N TYR A 423 5.80 -22.68 34.29
CA TYR A 423 6.66 -22.79 33.12
C TYR A 423 7.49 -24.08 33.15
N ASN A 424 7.84 -24.58 31.96
CA ASN A 424 8.59 -25.84 31.78
C ASN A 424 9.90 -25.67 30.98
N HIS A 425 10.33 -24.43 30.72
CA HIS A 425 11.49 -24.16 29.88
C HIS A 425 12.36 -23.03 30.44
N TRP A 426 13.59 -22.92 29.93
CA TRP A 426 14.42 -21.74 30.13
C TRP A 426 13.94 -20.60 29.24
N GLN A 427 14.13 -19.37 29.68
CA GLN A 427 13.68 -18.16 29.00
C GLN A 427 14.86 -17.23 28.77
N PHE A 428 15.02 -16.69 27.56
CA PHE A 428 15.91 -15.56 27.35
C PHE A 428 15.46 -14.37 28.20
N ASN A 429 16.41 -13.76 28.92
CA ASN A 429 16.15 -12.57 29.72
C ASN A 429 15.67 -11.42 28.83
N ASN A 430 16.26 -11.30 27.63
CA ASN A 430 15.87 -10.35 26.59
C ASN A 430 15.11 -11.08 25.47
N ASN A 431 13.88 -11.52 25.78
CA ASN A 431 12.92 -12.00 24.78
C ASN A 431 12.34 -10.83 23.95
N TYR A 432 11.68 -11.09 22.82
CA TYR A 432 11.19 -10.01 21.96
C TYR A 432 10.25 -9.03 22.69
N PRO A 433 9.36 -9.47 23.63
CA PRO A 433 8.60 -8.52 24.45
C PRO A 433 9.47 -7.60 25.30
N GLN A 434 10.59 -8.08 25.85
CA GLN A 434 11.55 -7.23 26.57
C GLN A 434 12.29 -6.27 25.64
N TRP A 435 12.57 -6.65 24.40
CA TRP A 435 13.12 -5.72 23.41
C TRP A 435 12.13 -4.63 22.99
N ILE A 436 10.82 -4.95 22.92
CA ILE A 436 9.78 -3.92 22.78
C ILE A 436 9.79 -2.99 24.01
N ALA A 437 9.91 -3.55 25.22
CA ALA A 437 10.01 -2.75 26.44
C ALA A 437 11.21 -1.81 26.41
N SER A 438 12.39 -2.28 25.99
CA SER A 438 13.59 -1.44 25.83
C SER A 438 13.38 -0.36 24.78
N PHE A 439 12.79 -0.68 23.62
CA PHE A 439 12.47 0.32 22.61
C PHE A 439 11.54 1.41 23.16
N PHE A 440 10.47 1.02 23.85
CA PHE A 440 9.52 1.96 24.44
C PHE A 440 10.22 2.82 25.51
N ALA A 441 11.00 2.17 26.37
CA ALA A 441 11.76 2.82 27.42
C ALA A 441 12.88 3.73 26.89
N GLU A 442 13.27 3.69 25.62
CA GLU A 442 14.25 4.62 25.02
C GLU A 442 13.61 5.75 24.22
N ASN A 443 12.40 5.52 23.68
CA ASN A 443 11.80 6.38 22.65
C ASN A 443 10.52 7.08 23.09
N ILE A 444 9.85 6.58 24.12
CA ILE A 444 8.60 7.11 24.65
C ILE A 444 8.88 7.89 25.93
N TYR A 445 8.24 9.05 26.08
CA TYR A 445 8.48 9.98 27.20
C TYR A 445 7.94 9.45 28.52
N GLN A 446 6.70 8.99 28.48
CA GLN A 446 5.90 8.51 29.59
C GLN A 446 6.36 7.12 30.07
N TYR A 447 5.91 6.74 31.28
CA TYR A 447 6.08 5.37 31.76
C TYR A 447 5.54 4.37 30.75
N SER A 448 6.32 3.33 30.46
CA SER A 448 5.92 2.24 29.58
C SER A 448 6.25 0.89 30.19
N ALA A 449 5.40 -0.11 29.92
CA ALA A 449 5.65 -1.48 30.33
C ALA A 449 5.16 -2.47 29.26
N VAL A 450 5.88 -3.59 29.13
CA VAL A 450 5.50 -4.68 28.24
C VAL A 450 5.52 -5.99 29.01
N ASN A 451 4.37 -6.66 29.06
CA ASN A 451 4.19 -7.92 29.76
C ASN A 451 4.36 -9.10 28.80
N ASN A 452 5.14 -10.09 29.21
CA ASN A 452 5.29 -11.34 28.46
C ASN A 452 4.29 -12.39 28.99
N PHE A 453 3.30 -12.72 28.17
CA PHE A 453 2.29 -13.75 28.39
C PHE A 453 2.50 -14.95 27.43
N GLY A 454 3.74 -15.24 27.04
CA GLY A 454 4.07 -16.39 26.22
C GLY A 454 4.14 -17.70 27.02
N TYR A 455 3.68 -18.80 26.44
CA TYR A 455 3.80 -20.13 27.05
C TYR A 455 4.29 -21.17 26.03
N SER A 456 5.39 -21.84 26.35
CA SER A 456 5.98 -22.83 25.44
C SER A 456 5.10 -24.05 25.24
N GLY A 457 4.85 -24.41 23.98
CA GLY A 457 4.00 -25.55 23.58
C GLY A 457 2.50 -25.25 23.47
N ASP A 458 2.09 -24.00 23.72
CA ASP A 458 0.69 -23.63 23.51
C ASP A 458 0.34 -23.57 22.02
N ARG A 459 -0.89 -23.98 21.75
CA ARG A 459 -1.64 -23.74 20.52
C ARG A 459 -2.63 -22.62 20.81
N THR A 460 -3.24 -22.02 19.79
CA THR A 460 -4.16 -20.88 20.00
C THR A 460 -5.27 -21.18 21.01
N ILE A 461 -5.88 -22.37 20.92
CA ILE A 461 -6.96 -22.78 21.83
C ILE A 461 -6.46 -23.04 23.26
N THR A 462 -5.27 -23.60 23.44
CA THR A 462 -4.74 -23.81 24.80
C THR A 462 -4.30 -22.50 25.43
N GLY A 463 -3.72 -21.59 24.64
CA GLY A 463 -3.44 -20.22 25.07
C GLY A 463 -4.71 -19.48 25.51
N TYR A 464 -5.78 -19.58 24.72
CA TYR A 464 -7.08 -18.98 25.07
C TYR A 464 -7.60 -19.44 26.44
N LEU A 465 -7.56 -20.75 26.70
CA LEU A 465 -8.03 -21.38 27.95
C LEU A 465 -7.11 -21.14 29.16
N ARG A 466 -5.83 -20.88 28.89
CA ARG A 466 -4.78 -20.62 29.89
C ARG A 466 -4.86 -19.20 30.43
N HIS A 467 -5.08 -18.21 29.57
CA HIS A 467 -5.10 -16.80 29.96
C HIS A 467 -6.46 -16.38 30.54
N ARG A 468 -6.59 -16.57 31.86
CA ARG A 468 -7.80 -16.23 32.65
C ARG A 468 -7.68 -14.89 33.37
N ALA A 469 -6.47 -14.51 33.76
CA ALA A 469 -6.19 -13.24 34.41
C ALA A 469 -6.36 -12.04 33.45
N VAL A 470 -6.78 -10.90 33.99
CA VAL A 470 -6.95 -9.63 33.25
C VAL A 470 -5.93 -8.62 33.75
N SER A 471 -5.16 -8.02 32.85
CA SER A 471 -4.04 -7.10 33.14
C SER A 471 -4.42 -5.61 33.13
N GLY A 472 -5.55 -5.23 32.51
CA GLY A 472 -5.96 -3.84 32.32
C GLY A 472 -5.05 -3.04 31.36
N SER A 473 -4.23 -3.71 30.55
CA SER A 473 -3.29 -3.05 29.64
C SER A 473 -3.95 -2.32 28.46
N ASP A 474 -3.19 -1.45 27.79
CA ASP A 474 -3.70 -0.57 26.73
C ASP A 474 -3.71 -1.23 25.35
N ALA A 475 -2.76 -2.13 25.11
CA ALA A 475 -2.65 -2.86 23.85
C ALA A 475 -2.23 -4.32 24.08
N ALA A 476 -2.41 -5.13 23.05
CA ALA A 476 -1.91 -6.50 23.02
C ALA A 476 -1.37 -6.92 21.65
N THR A 477 -0.35 -7.78 21.65
CA THR A 477 0.03 -8.60 20.51
C THR A 477 -0.38 -10.05 20.74
N ILE A 478 -0.81 -10.74 19.68
CA ILE A 478 -1.18 -12.16 19.74
C ILE A 478 -0.49 -12.91 18.60
N MET A 479 0.38 -13.87 18.94
CA MET A 479 1.16 -14.67 17.99
C MET A 479 1.04 -16.18 18.27
N TYR A 480 0.28 -16.89 17.44
CA TYR A 480 0.13 -18.34 17.50
C TYR A 480 0.04 -18.92 16.08
N GLY A 481 0.23 -20.24 15.94
CA GLY A 481 0.02 -20.96 14.68
C GLY A 481 1.12 -21.95 14.35
N VAL A 482 2.33 -21.80 14.93
CA VAL A 482 3.43 -22.76 14.71
C VAL A 482 3.03 -24.12 15.27
N ASN A 483 2.69 -24.19 16.56
CA ASN A 483 2.27 -25.43 17.18
C ASN A 483 0.96 -25.96 16.59
N ASP A 484 -0.01 -25.09 16.27
CA ASP A 484 -1.26 -25.50 15.62
C ASP A 484 -0.99 -26.25 14.31
N CYS A 485 -0.12 -25.70 13.46
CA CYS A 485 0.29 -26.34 12.21
C CYS A 485 1.05 -27.65 12.45
N LEU A 486 2.01 -27.65 13.37
CA LEU A 486 2.81 -28.86 13.68
C LEU A 486 1.93 -30.02 14.16
N PHE A 487 0.97 -29.74 15.04
CA PHE A 487 0.07 -30.77 15.56
C PHE A 487 -0.96 -31.21 14.52
N ALA A 488 -1.52 -30.29 13.75
CA ALA A 488 -2.49 -30.65 12.71
C ALA A 488 -1.87 -31.55 11.63
N THR A 489 -0.63 -31.24 11.24
CA THR A 489 0.01 -31.85 10.06
C THR A 489 1.04 -32.93 10.40
N SER A 490 1.14 -33.33 11.67
CA SER A 490 2.17 -34.27 12.14
C SER A 490 3.58 -33.83 11.73
N ASN A 491 3.98 -32.63 12.16
CA ASN A 491 5.24 -31.98 11.79
C ASN A 491 5.42 -31.79 10.27
N GLY A 492 4.33 -31.51 9.56
CA GLY A 492 4.34 -31.30 8.11
C GLY A 492 4.39 -32.57 7.27
N SER A 493 4.26 -33.76 7.85
CA SER A 493 4.20 -35.02 7.07
C SER A 493 2.82 -35.28 6.44
N GLN A 494 1.76 -34.66 6.97
CA GLN A 494 0.37 -34.89 6.57
C GLN A 494 -0.35 -33.57 6.22
N PRO A 495 -0.27 -33.08 4.97
CA PRO A 495 -0.91 -31.83 4.56
C PRO A 495 -2.44 -31.84 4.72
N SER A 496 -3.08 -33.00 4.62
CA SER A 496 -4.53 -33.19 4.84
C SER A 496 -4.97 -32.78 6.25
N GLY A 497 -4.05 -32.71 7.21
CA GLY A 497 -4.28 -32.21 8.56
C GLY A 497 -4.88 -30.80 8.61
N LEU A 498 -4.56 -29.95 7.63
CA LEU A 498 -5.03 -28.57 7.54
C LEU A 498 -6.55 -28.45 7.44
N THR A 499 -7.20 -29.43 6.80
CA THR A 499 -8.65 -29.45 6.52
C THR A 499 -9.36 -30.64 7.17
N SER A 500 -8.63 -31.43 7.98
CA SER A 500 -9.19 -32.56 8.72
C SER A 500 -10.19 -32.08 9.78
N THR A 501 -11.01 -32.98 10.34
CA THR A 501 -11.87 -32.68 11.50
C THR A 501 -11.10 -32.57 12.82
N GLY A 502 -9.76 -32.61 12.78
CA GLY A 502 -8.90 -32.53 13.95
C GLY A 502 -8.92 -31.16 14.64
N MET A 503 -8.60 -31.15 15.93
CA MET A 503 -8.67 -29.96 16.80
C MET A 503 -7.87 -28.75 16.30
N TYR A 504 -6.73 -28.97 15.64
CA TYR A 504 -5.78 -27.90 15.28
C TYR A 504 -5.82 -27.51 13.79
N ASN A 505 -6.81 -27.99 13.04
CA ASN A 505 -7.00 -27.60 11.64
C ASN A 505 -7.13 -26.06 11.50
N VAL A 506 -7.00 -25.54 10.27
CA VAL A 506 -6.99 -24.09 10.03
C VAL A 506 -8.31 -23.42 10.45
N GLY A 507 -9.45 -24.08 10.24
CA GLY A 507 -10.76 -23.54 10.63
C GLY A 507 -10.92 -23.40 12.15
N ASN A 508 -10.50 -24.41 12.90
CA ASN A 508 -10.53 -24.41 14.36
C ASN A 508 -9.52 -23.43 14.97
N TYR A 509 -8.34 -23.27 14.33
CA TYR A 509 -7.42 -22.19 14.65
C TYR A 509 -8.07 -20.82 14.48
N SER A 510 -8.77 -20.58 13.36
CA SER A 510 -9.48 -19.31 13.13
C SER A 510 -10.53 -19.05 14.21
N VAL A 511 -11.30 -20.05 14.62
CA VAL A 511 -12.30 -19.92 15.71
C VAL A 511 -11.62 -19.53 17.02
N ALA A 512 -10.57 -20.25 17.42
CA ALA A 512 -9.85 -19.97 18.66
C ALA A 512 -9.18 -18.59 18.65
N LEU A 513 -8.55 -18.21 17.52
CA LEU A 513 -7.88 -16.92 17.38
C LEU A 513 -8.89 -15.77 17.44
N ARG A 514 -10.02 -15.91 16.73
CA ARG A 514 -11.11 -14.91 16.73
C ARG A 514 -11.61 -14.65 18.15
N LEU A 515 -11.86 -15.71 18.92
CA LEU A 515 -12.30 -15.59 20.32
C LEU A 515 -11.23 -14.93 21.19
N PHE A 516 -9.95 -15.28 21.01
CA PHE A 516 -8.86 -14.70 21.80
C PHE A 516 -8.70 -13.20 21.49
N VAL A 517 -8.65 -12.83 20.22
CA VAL A 517 -8.58 -11.43 19.79
C VAL A 517 -9.77 -10.63 20.33
N ALA A 518 -10.99 -11.12 20.13
CA ALA A 518 -12.20 -10.45 20.61
C ALA A 518 -12.21 -10.30 22.14
N LYS A 519 -11.80 -11.33 22.89
CA LYS A 519 -11.65 -11.27 24.35
C LYS A 519 -10.74 -10.12 24.79
N GLN A 520 -9.60 -9.94 24.13
CA GLN A 520 -8.66 -8.86 24.46
C GLN A 520 -9.20 -7.48 24.07
N ILE A 521 -9.88 -7.36 22.92
CA ILE A 521 -10.54 -6.12 22.50
C ILE A 521 -11.61 -5.69 23.51
N LEU A 522 -12.48 -6.62 23.91
CA LEU A 522 -13.56 -6.34 24.87
C LEU A 522 -13.03 -6.06 26.29
N GLN A 523 -11.77 -6.39 26.57
CA GLN A 523 -11.05 -6.01 27.79
C GLN A 523 -10.39 -4.63 27.70
N GLY A 524 -10.60 -3.88 26.61
CA GLY A 524 -10.14 -2.51 26.43
C GLY A 524 -8.80 -2.36 25.71
N LYS A 525 -8.25 -3.45 25.15
CA LYS A 525 -6.94 -3.44 24.49
C LYS A 525 -7.06 -3.11 23.01
N SER A 526 -6.12 -2.34 22.48
CA SER A 526 -5.85 -2.28 21.04
C SER A 526 -5.06 -3.53 20.63
N VAL A 527 -5.63 -4.39 19.80
CA VAL A 527 -5.01 -5.68 19.45
C VAL A 527 -4.32 -5.64 18.09
N THR A 528 -3.08 -6.14 18.04
CA THR A 528 -2.33 -6.46 16.82
C THR A 528 -2.11 -7.97 16.73
N VAL A 529 -2.48 -8.57 15.60
CA VAL A 529 -2.28 -10.00 15.33
C VAL A 529 -0.96 -10.18 14.60
N LEU A 530 -0.14 -11.11 15.07
CA LEU A 530 1.14 -11.46 14.45
C LEU A 530 1.02 -12.82 13.76
N GLY A 531 1.53 -12.92 12.53
CA GLY A 531 1.74 -14.20 11.86
C GLY A 531 2.83 -15.03 12.54
N THR A 532 2.96 -16.30 12.16
CA THR A 532 4.01 -17.18 12.65
C THR A 532 5.40 -16.63 12.31
N ALA A 533 6.38 -16.85 13.18
CA ALA A 533 7.80 -16.66 12.85
C ALA A 533 8.29 -17.76 11.88
N PRO A 534 9.41 -17.55 11.15
CA PRO A 534 10.06 -18.61 10.37
C PRO A 534 10.50 -19.77 11.26
N PHE A 535 10.24 -21.01 10.82
CA PHE A 535 10.66 -22.21 11.52
C PHE A 535 10.95 -23.37 10.57
N ALA A 536 11.79 -24.28 11.03
CA ALA A 536 12.00 -25.62 10.50
C ALA A 536 11.44 -26.64 11.49
N SER A 537 11.13 -27.82 10.98
CA SER A 537 10.61 -28.94 11.74
C SER A 537 11.24 -30.25 11.23
N LEU A 538 10.60 -31.38 11.51
CA LEU A 538 10.95 -32.67 10.93
C LEU A 538 10.74 -32.65 9.41
N VAL A 539 11.40 -33.59 8.74
CA VAL A 539 11.23 -33.79 7.29
C VAL A 539 9.80 -34.19 7.00
N GLY A 540 9.09 -33.37 6.22
CA GLY A 540 7.67 -33.55 5.94
C GLY A 540 7.38 -34.07 4.53
N PHE A 541 6.17 -33.78 4.05
CA PHE A 541 5.58 -34.34 2.84
C PHE A 541 6.38 -34.12 1.55
N ASP A 542 7.22 -33.08 1.51
CA ASP A 542 8.03 -32.69 0.36
C ASP A 542 9.50 -33.08 0.48
N GLY A 543 9.85 -33.90 1.48
CA GLY A 543 11.22 -34.32 1.73
C GLY A 543 12.10 -33.25 2.39
N SER A 544 11.53 -32.12 2.82
CA SER A 544 12.27 -31.04 3.49
C SER A 544 11.83 -30.81 4.93
N GLN A 545 12.73 -30.26 5.76
CA GLN A 545 12.41 -29.74 7.10
C GLN A 545 11.56 -28.46 7.07
N LEU A 546 11.27 -27.92 5.88
CA LEU A 546 10.46 -26.71 5.68
C LEU A 546 9.02 -27.02 5.29
N ALA A 547 8.64 -28.31 5.19
CA ALA A 547 7.29 -28.68 4.79
C ALA A 547 6.23 -28.06 5.71
N ALA A 548 6.44 -28.14 7.03
CA ALA A 548 5.53 -27.57 8.02
C ALA A 548 5.42 -26.04 7.92
N SER A 549 6.53 -25.32 7.71
CA SER A 549 6.49 -23.86 7.58
C SER A 549 5.87 -23.39 6.26
N LYS A 550 5.95 -24.21 5.19
CA LYS A 550 5.15 -23.98 3.97
C LYS A 550 3.65 -24.09 4.26
N LEU A 551 3.24 -25.10 5.02
CA LEU A 551 1.82 -25.29 5.40
C LEU A 551 1.33 -24.21 6.39
N ALA A 552 2.20 -23.70 7.27
CA ALA A 552 1.89 -22.62 8.21
C ALA A 552 1.42 -21.32 7.53
N ARG A 553 1.70 -21.14 6.24
CA ARG A 553 1.15 -20.02 5.44
C ARG A 553 -0.38 -20.02 5.41
N ALA A 554 -1.03 -21.18 5.50
CA ALA A 554 -2.48 -21.27 5.62
C ALA A 554 -2.99 -20.68 6.96
N TYR A 555 -2.24 -20.87 8.04
CA TYR A 555 -2.53 -20.26 9.35
C TYR A 555 -2.28 -18.75 9.33
N ASN A 556 -1.22 -18.27 8.69
CA ASN A 556 -1.00 -16.84 8.50
C ASN A 556 -2.12 -16.18 7.68
N ALA A 557 -2.61 -16.84 6.63
CA ALA A 557 -3.75 -16.37 5.85
C ALA A 557 -5.02 -16.29 6.70
N ALA A 558 -5.28 -17.31 7.52
CA ALA A 558 -6.38 -17.31 8.48
C ALA A 558 -6.26 -16.19 9.53
N ALA A 559 -5.07 -16.00 10.10
CA ALA A 559 -4.79 -14.95 11.09
C ALA A 559 -5.01 -13.55 10.50
N LYS A 560 -4.54 -13.32 9.26
CA LYS A 560 -4.76 -12.08 8.53
C LYS A 560 -6.25 -11.82 8.28
N LYS A 561 -7.03 -12.85 7.96
CA LYS A 561 -8.49 -12.72 7.77
C LYS A 561 -9.22 -12.41 9.08
N VAL A 562 -8.86 -13.07 10.18
CA VAL A 562 -9.42 -12.76 11.51
C VAL A 562 -9.07 -11.33 11.94
N ALA A 563 -7.82 -10.90 11.72
CA ALA A 563 -7.42 -9.53 12.02
C ALA A 563 -8.25 -8.50 11.21
N LEU A 564 -8.43 -8.74 9.91
CA LEU A 564 -9.24 -7.88 9.04
C LEU A 564 -10.71 -7.85 9.48
N GLU A 565 -11.28 -9.00 9.81
CA GLU A 565 -12.66 -9.16 10.31
C GLU A 565 -12.89 -8.27 11.54
N LEU A 566 -11.97 -8.29 12.50
CA LEU A 566 -12.08 -7.60 13.78
C LEU A 566 -11.49 -6.18 13.79
N GLY A 567 -10.99 -5.69 12.65
CA GLY A 567 -10.38 -4.35 12.54
C GLY A 567 -9.01 -4.21 13.21
N CYS A 568 -8.30 -5.32 13.42
CA CYS A 568 -6.94 -5.36 13.96
C CYS A 568 -5.88 -5.19 12.87
N ARG A 569 -4.72 -4.66 13.25
CA ARG A 569 -3.51 -4.74 12.42
C ARG A 569 -3.03 -6.19 12.37
N PHE A 570 -2.60 -6.62 11.18
CA PHE A 570 -1.86 -7.87 10.99
C PHE A 570 -0.41 -7.56 10.61
N ILE A 571 0.55 -8.21 11.26
CA ILE A 571 1.97 -8.13 10.90
C ILE A 571 2.43 -9.52 10.48
N ASP A 572 2.93 -9.65 9.25
CA ASP A 572 3.54 -10.90 8.79
C ASP A 572 4.98 -10.98 9.32
N VAL A 573 5.19 -11.73 10.40
CA VAL A 573 6.52 -11.82 11.03
C VAL A 573 7.56 -12.46 10.09
N CYS A 574 7.13 -13.36 9.19
CA CYS A 574 8.02 -13.92 8.18
C CYS A 574 8.41 -12.89 7.12
N GLN A 575 7.46 -12.12 6.59
CA GLN A 575 7.71 -11.22 5.45
C GLN A 575 8.13 -9.81 5.83
N ASP A 576 7.55 -9.25 6.88
CA ASP A 576 7.69 -7.84 7.25
C ASP A 576 8.70 -7.61 8.39
N ILE A 577 9.23 -8.69 9.00
CA ILE A 577 10.16 -8.60 10.13
C ILE A 577 11.44 -9.40 9.89
N LEU A 578 11.33 -10.68 9.54
CA LEU A 578 12.47 -11.62 9.48
C LEU A 578 12.84 -12.07 8.06
N ASN A 579 12.31 -11.43 7.02
CA ASN A 579 12.61 -11.79 5.64
C ASN A 579 14.10 -11.57 5.32
N GLN A 580 14.66 -12.36 4.40
CA GLN A 580 16.07 -12.35 3.98
C GLN A 580 17.12 -12.72 5.04
N TYR A 581 16.72 -13.17 6.23
CA TYR A 581 17.66 -13.79 7.16
C TYR A 581 17.72 -15.30 6.96
N GLY A 582 18.89 -15.90 7.16
CA GLY A 582 19.02 -17.35 7.19
C GLY A 582 18.31 -17.92 8.41
N ILE A 583 17.60 -19.04 8.28
CA ILE A 583 16.81 -19.56 9.42
C ILE A 583 17.68 -19.84 10.66
N MET A 584 18.87 -20.39 10.48
CA MET A 584 19.83 -20.64 11.57
C MET A 584 20.58 -19.40 12.04
N GLU A 585 20.45 -18.28 11.32
CA GLU A 585 20.97 -16.98 11.75
C GLU A 585 20.07 -16.39 12.86
N ILE A 586 18.76 -16.57 12.70
CA ILE A 586 17.74 -16.00 13.58
C ILE A 586 17.15 -17.00 14.57
N THR A 587 17.49 -18.29 14.48
CA THR A 587 17.03 -19.34 15.40
C THR A 587 18.18 -20.10 16.03
N GLN A 588 17.99 -20.60 17.25
CA GLN A 588 19.01 -21.39 17.96
C GLN A 588 19.05 -22.86 17.50
N GLU A 589 17.91 -23.43 17.13
CA GLU A 589 17.74 -24.84 16.74
C GLU A 589 16.82 -25.04 15.53
N GLY A 590 16.53 -23.99 14.77
CA GLY A 590 15.65 -24.02 13.61
C GLY A 590 14.19 -23.65 13.90
N THR A 591 13.76 -23.59 15.17
CA THR A 591 12.38 -23.24 15.53
C THR A 591 12.28 -22.01 16.42
N HIS A 592 13.03 -21.96 17.52
CA HIS A 592 12.96 -20.85 18.47
C HIS A 592 14.00 -19.78 18.13
N LEU A 593 13.58 -18.52 18.22
CA LEU A 593 14.45 -17.41 17.89
C LEU A 593 15.70 -17.38 18.79
N SER A 594 16.86 -17.11 18.19
CA SER A 594 18.11 -16.84 18.89
C SER A 594 18.06 -15.47 19.57
N ALA A 595 19.08 -15.11 20.36
CA ALA A 595 19.18 -13.77 20.94
C ALA A 595 19.13 -12.66 19.86
N ASP A 596 19.76 -12.89 18.71
CA ASP A 596 19.73 -11.95 17.57
C ASP A 596 18.34 -11.90 16.92
N GLY A 597 17.72 -13.06 16.67
CA GLY A 597 16.36 -13.14 16.13
C GLY A 597 15.32 -12.45 17.02
N LEU A 598 15.44 -12.61 18.34
CA LEU A 598 14.58 -11.95 19.34
C LEU A 598 14.77 -10.43 19.34
N LYS A 599 16.01 -9.94 19.17
CA LYS A 599 16.30 -8.51 19.06
C LYS A 599 15.72 -7.92 17.77
N ILE A 600 15.94 -8.56 16.63
CA ILE A 600 15.37 -8.14 15.33
C ILE A 600 13.83 -8.07 15.43
N ALA A 601 13.21 -9.14 15.94
CA ALA A 601 11.76 -9.21 16.07
C ALA A 601 11.23 -8.11 17.00
N GLY A 602 11.82 -7.94 18.19
CA GLY A 602 11.37 -6.97 19.17
C GLY A 602 11.49 -5.53 18.70
N SER A 603 12.64 -5.16 18.12
CA SER A 603 12.87 -3.80 17.61
C SER A 603 11.91 -3.42 16.48
N ARG A 604 11.70 -4.32 15.52
CA ARG A 604 10.83 -4.05 14.36
C ARG A 604 9.34 -4.13 14.69
N ILE A 605 8.93 -5.07 15.55
CA ILE A 605 7.54 -5.09 16.06
C ILE A 605 7.26 -3.83 16.88
N ALA A 606 8.21 -3.34 17.68
CA ALA A 606 8.03 -2.09 18.41
C ALA A 606 7.80 -0.90 17.47
N ALA A 607 8.57 -0.80 16.37
CA ALA A 607 8.37 0.22 15.34
C ALA A 607 6.98 0.14 14.68
N ALA A 608 6.44 -1.07 14.51
CA ALA A 608 5.08 -1.27 14.02
C ALA A 608 4.01 -0.88 15.06
N LEU A 609 4.25 -1.11 16.35
CA LEU A 609 3.26 -0.83 17.40
C LEU A 609 3.08 0.66 17.69
N VAL A 610 4.12 1.47 17.45
CA VAL A 610 4.08 2.93 17.69
C VAL A 610 3.45 3.72 16.53
N THR A 611 3.29 3.11 15.36
CA THR A 611 2.71 3.73 14.14
C THR A 611 1.23 3.42 14.00
N VAL A 612 0.44 3.62 15.06
CA VAL A 612 -0.99 3.23 15.10
C VAL A 612 -1.85 4.09 14.17
N GLU A 613 -1.58 5.39 14.12
CA GLU A 613 -2.37 6.35 13.34
C GLU A 613 -1.93 6.52 11.88
N THR A 614 -0.62 6.44 11.64
CA THR A 614 -0.01 6.75 10.35
C THR A 614 1.22 5.89 10.16
N GLU A 615 1.30 5.19 9.03
CA GLU A 615 2.43 4.37 8.65
C GLU A 615 3.33 5.19 7.72
N ASN A 616 4.58 5.47 8.13
CA ASN A 616 5.57 6.11 7.28
C ASN A 616 6.06 5.10 6.22
N ARG A 617 5.29 4.88 5.15
CA ARG A 617 5.64 3.94 4.06
C ARG A 617 6.63 4.58 3.09
N VAL A 618 7.69 3.85 2.75
CA VAL A 618 8.79 4.36 1.91
C VAL A 618 9.19 3.40 0.80
N THR A 619 9.59 3.98 -0.34
CA THR A 619 10.11 3.30 -1.52
C THR A 619 11.22 4.14 -2.16
N ASN A 620 11.74 3.72 -3.31
CA ASN A 620 12.70 4.49 -4.09
C ASN A 620 12.16 5.90 -4.42
N GLY A 621 12.89 6.94 -4.04
CA GLY A 621 12.52 8.34 -4.22
C GLY A 621 11.73 8.95 -3.06
N SER A 622 11.35 8.15 -2.04
CA SER A 622 10.66 8.68 -0.86
C SER A 622 11.55 9.58 -0.01
N VAL A 623 10.94 10.59 0.61
CA VAL A 623 11.57 11.45 1.61
C VAL A 623 10.70 11.51 2.85
N LEU A 624 11.23 11.06 3.99
CA LEU A 624 10.58 11.22 5.30
C LEU A 624 11.10 12.49 5.96
N ILE A 625 10.21 13.46 6.15
CA ILE A 625 10.55 14.71 6.82
C ILE A 625 10.58 14.48 8.33
N ALA A 626 11.65 14.93 8.98
CA ALA A 626 11.79 14.87 10.43
C ALA A 626 10.96 16.00 11.07
N ASN A 627 9.63 15.90 10.99
CA ASN A 627 8.71 16.87 11.58
C ASN A 627 7.54 16.16 12.26
N PRO A 628 7.39 16.30 13.60
CA PRO A 628 6.39 15.58 14.38
C PRO A 628 4.93 15.97 14.07
N ASN A 629 4.69 17.06 13.33
CA ASN A 629 3.35 17.45 12.90
C ASN A 629 2.82 16.60 11.73
N ILE A 630 3.71 15.97 10.96
CA ILE A 630 3.35 15.26 9.72
C ILE A 630 3.84 13.80 9.68
N ALA A 631 4.85 13.46 10.48
CA ALA A 631 5.40 12.12 10.57
C ALA A 631 5.41 11.63 12.01
N CYS A 632 5.31 10.31 12.19
CA CYS A 632 5.56 9.69 13.50
C CYS A 632 7.04 9.91 13.88
N VAL A 633 7.30 10.76 14.87
CA VAL A 633 8.63 11.02 15.43
C VAL A 633 8.55 10.81 16.94
N LEU A 634 9.38 9.90 17.44
CA LEU A 634 9.46 9.55 18.85
C LEU A 634 10.69 10.18 19.49
N SER A 635 10.53 10.72 20.70
CA SER A 635 11.65 11.17 21.51
C SER A 635 11.27 11.25 22.98
N LYS A 636 12.26 10.99 23.83
CA LYS A 636 12.19 11.23 25.27
C LYS A 636 12.31 12.70 25.68
N SER A 637 12.71 13.58 24.77
CA SER A 637 12.66 15.02 24.99
C SER A 637 11.63 15.66 24.08
N SER A 638 11.45 16.97 24.20
CA SER A 638 10.46 17.67 23.40
C SER A 638 10.69 17.61 21.89
N GLY A 639 11.88 17.17 21.43
CA GLY A 639 12.24 17.17 20.02
C GLY A 639 12.06 18.58 19.46
N ASN A 640 12.92 19.52 19.87
CA ASN A 640 12.73 20.94 19.59
C ASN A 640 12.73 21.19 18.07
N LEU A 641 11.54 21.38 17.51
CA LEU A 641 11.35 21.83 16.14
C LEU A 641 11.77 23.29 16.04
N LEU A 642 12.82 23.56 15.28
CA LEU A 642 13.39 24.89 15.13
C LEU A 642 13.12 25.44 13.72
N PRO A 643 12.81 26.74 13.58
CA PRO A 643 12.82 27.39 12.29
C PRO A 643 14.26 27.42 11.73
N ASN A 644 14.43 26.98 10.49
CA ASN A 644 15.73 26.94 9.81
C ASN A 644 15.56 27.17 8.30
N ASP A 645 15.77 28.41 7.84
CA ASP A 645 15.63 28.78 6.42
C ASP A 645 16.64 28.09 5.50
N THR A 646 17.72 27.53 6.04
CA THR A 646 18.73 26.78 5.28
C THR A 646 18.38 25.30 5.10
N SER A 647 17.36 24.81 5.83
CA SER A 647 16.83 23.46 5.70
C SER A 647 16.21 23.25 4.32
N THR A 648 16.07 22.00 3.90
CA THR A 648 15.39 21.62 2.65
C THR A 648 13.96 21.13 2.87
N THR A 649 13.49 21.07 4.11
CA THR A 649 12.11 20.63 4.42
C THR A 649 11.07 21.64 3.96
N PRO A 650 9.79 21.22 3.84
CA PRO A 650 8.66 22.15 3.71
C PRO A 650 8.61 23.18 4.84
N ARG A 651 7.96 24.31 4.58
CA ARG A 651 7.65 25.32 5.60
C ARG A 651 6.58 24.75 6.54
N GLY A 652 6.77 24.91 7.85
CA GLY A 652 5.95 24.21 8.85
C GLY A 652 5.81 24.88 10.22
N THR A 653 6.43 26.05 10.43
CA THR A 653 6.24 26.88 11.64
C THR A 653 5.14 27.92 11.44
N ILE A 654 4.63 28.48 12.54
CA ILE A 654 3.61 29.57 12.52
C ILE A 654 4.09 30.83 11.78
N ASP A 655 5.40 31.04 11.68
CA ASP A 655 6.03 32.13 10.91
C ASP A 655 6.43 31.72 9.48
N ASN A 656 5.91 30.58 8.99
CA ASN A 656 6.08 30.05 7.65
C ASN A 656 7.57 29.82 7.26
N LYS A 657 8.38 29.36 8.20
CA LYS A 657 9.78 28.96 7.95
C LYS A 657 9.90 27.46 7.77
N ARG A 658 10.97 27.05 7.07
CA ARG A 658 11.38 25.64 7.01
C ARG A 658 11.82 25.17 8.39
N THR A 659 11.82 23.86 8.62
CA THR A 659 11.94 23.31 9.97
C THR A 659 13.03 22.25 10.06
N THR A 660 13.67 22.16 11.21
CA THR A 660 14.64 21.10 11.51
C THR A 660 14.44 20.64 12.94
N LEU A 661 14.85 19.41 13.26
CA LEU A 661 14.92 18.95 14.65
C LEU A 661 16.33 19.18 15.21
N ASN A 662 16.39 19.78 16.39
CA ASN A 662 17.63 19.82 17.17
C ASN A 662 17.89 18.44 17.79
N VAL A 663 19.01 17.82 17.42
CA VAL A 663 19.42 16.53 17.97
C VAL A 663 20.20 16.77 19.26
N GLU A 664 19.68 16.20 20.35
CA GLU A 664 20.25 16.28 21.70
C GLU A 664 20.71 14.89 22.18
N ALA A 665 20.98 14.72 23.48
CA ALA A 665 21.47 13.45 24.03
C ALA A 665 20.43 12.31 24.00
N ASN A 666 19.13 12.64 23.95
CA ASN A 666 18.06 11.65 23.82
C ASN A 666 17.85 11.27 22.35
N TRP A 667 17.42 10.03 22.13
CA TRP A 667 17.07 9.56 20.79
C TRP A 667 15.92 10.37 20.18
N ILE A 668 16.08 10.72 18.91
CA ILE A 668 15.00 11.05 17.99
C ILE A 668 14.86 9.86 17.06
N THR A 669 13.69 9.22 17.08
CA THR A 669 13.44 7.96 16.37
C THR A 669 12.29 8.09 15.41
N ILE A 670 12.51 7.68 14.15
CA ILE A 670 11.50 7.67 13.10
C ILE A 670 11.27 6.21 12.69
N PRO A 671 10.13 5.61 13.10
CA PRO A 671 9.69 4.32 12.59
C PRO A 671 9.18 4.46 11.15
N PHE A 672 9.41 3.47 10.31
CA PHE A 672 8.95 3.43 8.92
C PHE A 672 8.72 2.01 8.41
N PHE A 673 7.96 1.91 7.31
CA PHE A 673 7.74 0.65 6.61
C PHE A 673 8.36 0.74 5.21
N ALA A 674 9.40 -0.06 4.94
CA ALA A 674 9.99 -0.19 3.63
C ALA A 674 9.11 -1.08 2.74
N GLU A 675 8.57 -0.52 1.65
CA GLU A 675 7.69 -1.27 0.73
C GLU A 675 8.47 -2.17 -0.23
N THR A 676 9.75 -1.87 -0.42
CA THR A 676 10.65 -2.60 -1.31
C THR A 676 11.93 -3.00 -0.59
N ASP A 677 12.53 -4.08 -1.07
CA ASP A 677 13.84 -4.53 -0.64
C ASP A 677 14.94 -3.59 -1.16
N SER A 678 16.11 -3.61 -0.53
CA SER A 678 17.32 -2.92 -1.00
C SER A 678 17.20 -1.40 -1.12
N LEU A 679 16.71 -0.74 -0.08
CA LEU A 679 16.76 0.72 0.00
C LEU A 679 18.08 1.17 0.63
N VAL A 680 18.65 2.25 0.10
CA VAL A 680 19.71 3.02 0.72
C VAL A 680 19.06 4.25 1.34
N MET A 681 19.22 4.37 2.64
CA MET A 681 18.66 5.42 3.47
C MET A 681 19.75 6.46 3.73
N PHE A 682 19.58 7.67 3.23
CA PHE A 682 20.48 8.81 3.46
C PHE A 682 19.88 9.73 4.51
N ILE A 683 20.65 9.99 5.58
CA ILE A 683 20.23 10.90 6.64
C ILE A 683 20.62 12.31 6.19
N ASN A 684 19.67 13.25 6.25
CA ASN A 684 19.87 14.64 5.83
C ASN A 684 19.84 15.59 7.03
N GLY A 685 20.80 16.49 7.10
CA GLY A 685 20.92 17.47 8.16
C GLY A 685 22.17 18.32 8.07
N SER A 686 22.55 18.95 9.18
CA SER A 686 23.77 19.75 9.24
C SER A 686 24.36 19.86 10.64
N CYS A 687 25.66 20.14 10.70
CA CYS A 687 26.38 20.51 11.92
C CYS A 687 26.93 21.92 11.76
N ALA A 688 26.67 22.81 12.74
CA ALA A 688 26.99 24.23 12.63
C ALA A 688 28.50 24.56 12.59
N ALA A 689 29.34 23.78 13.29
CA ALA A 689 30.80 23.94 13.33
C ALA A 689 31.51 22.58 13.29
N SER A 690 32.85 22.57 13.22
CA SER A 690 33.61 21.32 13.29
C SER A 690 33.57 20.72 14.69
N GLY A 691 33.32 19.42 14.78
CA GLY A 691 33.47 18.66 16.03
C GLY A 691 32.17 18.19 16.67
N ALA A 692 31.02 18.25 15.99
CA ALA A 692 29.85 17.52 16.44
C ALA A 692 30.05 16.01 16.22
N VAL A 693 29.78 15.22 17.26
CA VAL A 693 29.76 13.75 17.17
C VAL A 693 28.35 13.28 17.49
N PHE A 694 27.72 12.57 16.56
CA PHE A 694 26.39 12.01 16.74
C PHE A 694 26.37 10.52 16.40
N GLU A 695 25.45 9.81 17.04
CA GLU A 695 25.22 8.40 16.82
C GLU A 695 23.93 8.22 16.01
N ILE A 696 23.96 7.33 15.03
CA ILE A 696 22.78 6.85 14.32
C ILE A 696 22.69 5.33 14.45
N ILE A 697 21.49 4.83 14.72
CA ILE A 697 21.22 3.40 14.82
C ILE A 697 19.99 3.00 14.00
N LEU A 698 20.09 1.87 13.32
CA LEU A 698 19.00 1.20 12.61
C LEU A 698 18.50 0.03 13.46
N ASP A 699 17.18 -0.07 13.62
CA ASP A 699 16.50 -1.16 14.33
C ASP A 699 17.06 -1.40 15.75
N SER A 700 17.31 -0.34 16.52
CA SER A 700 17.96 -0.40 17.84
C SER A 700 19.32 -1.14 17.85
N GLY A 701 20.04 -1.09 16.73
CA GLY A 701 21.29 -1.80 16.53
C GLY A 701 21.11 -3.32 16.42
N ALA A 702 19.95 -3.80 15.93
CA ALA A 702 19.74 -5.21 15.61
C ALA A 702 20.58 -5.63 14.40
N LEU A 703 20.95 -6.92 14.34
CA LEU A 703 21.67 -7.52 13.24
C LEU A 703 20.94 -7.26 11.90
N GLN A 704 21.66 -6.77 10.89
CA GLN A 704 21.11 -6.53 9.55
C GLN A 704 21.40 -7.71 8.61
N SER A 705 20.46 -8.01 7.70
CA SER A 705 20.62 -9.09 6.72
C SER A 705 21.76 -8.79 5.74
N ASP A 706 22.51 -9.83 5.36
CA ASP A 706 23.65 -9.76 4.44
C ASP A 706 23.35 -10.27 3.02
N PHE A 707 22.14 -10.77 2.76
CA PHE A 707 21.77 -11.46 1.51
C PHE A 707 22.01 -10.60 0.26
N HIS A 708 21.93 -9.28 0.39
CA HIS A 708 22.16 -8.33 -0.71
C HIS A 708 23.60 -7.81 -0.79
N TYR A 709 24.41 -8.04 0.26
CA TYR A 709 25.81 -7.64 0.34
C TYR A 709 26.78 -8.66 -0.28
N GLN A 710 26.29 -9.80 -0.78
CA GLN A 710 27.11 -10.79 -1.50
C GLN A 710 27.50 -10.38 -2.94
N ARG A 711 27.27 -9.12 -3.35
CA ARG A 711 27.81 -8.58 -4.61
C ARG A 711 29.31 -8.28 -4.43
N VAL A 712 30.10 -8.49 -5.48
CA VAL A 712 31.59 -8.43 -5.53
C VAL A 712 32.23 -7.19 -4.87
N ASN A 713 31.47 -6.13 -4.60
CA ASN A 713 31.97 -4.82 -4.18
C ASN A 713 31.70 -4.44 -2.70
N PHE A 714 30.98 -5.25 -1.92
CA PHE A 714 30.79 -5.00 -0.48
C PHE A 714 31.12 -6.26 0.33
N SER A 715 32.01 -6.15 1.33
CA SER A 715 32.42 -7.27 2.19
C SER A 715 31.80 -7.14 3.58
N GLY A 716 31.11 -8.19 4.05
CA GLY A 716 30.56 -8.25 5.42
C GLY A 716 29.11 -7.76 5.54
N LYS A 717 28.53 -7.91 6.74
CA LYS A 717 27.16 -7.47 7.01
C LYS A 717 27.09 -5.96 7.18
N PRO A 718 25.99 -5.29 6.78
CA PRO A 718 25.79 -3.88 7.06
C PRO A 718 25.85 -3.61 8.57
N THR A 719 26.50 -2.52 8.97
CA THR A 719 26.46 -2.06 10.35
C THR A 719 25.06 -1.51 10.68
N ALA A 720 24.62 -1.72 11.92
CA ALA A 720 23.34 -1.22 12.42
C ALA A 720 23.50 0.00 13.34
N SER A 721 24.73 0.43 13.61
CA SER A 721 25.07 1.59 14.42
C SER A 721 26.31 2.24 13.83
N LYS A 722 26.33 3.58 13.84
CA LYS A 722 27.46 4.40 13.42
C LYS A 722 27.62 5.59 14.35
N GLU A 723 28.85 5.87 14.74
CA GLU A 723 29.24 7.13 15.36
C GLU A 723 29.90 8.01 14.29
N ILE A 724 29.43 9.25 14.14
CA ILE A 724 29.77 10.12 13.03
C ILE A 724 30.26 11.46 13.57
N ALA A 725 31.51 11.79 13.23
CA ALA A 725 32.08 13.11 13.42
C ALA A 725 31.96 13.89 12.10
N LYS A 726 31.21 14.99 12.10
CA LYS A 726 30.98 15.78 10.86
C LYS A 726 30.98 17.29 11.13
N SER A 727 31.20 18.05 10.07
CA SER A 727 31.03 19.50 10.01
C SER A 727 30.25 19.85 8.74
N GLY A 728 29.43 20.90 8.80
CA GLY A 728 28.62 21.32 7.66
C GLY A 728 27.46 20.38 7.35
N LYS A 729 26.95 20.44 6.11
CA LYS A 729 25.77 19.67 5.68
C LYS A 729 26.12 18.19 5.49
N PHE A 730 25.18 17.31 5.77
CA PHE A 730 25.22 15.91 5.36
C PHE A 730 23.89 15.56 4.71
N ASN A 731 23.93 14.98 3.51
CA ASN A 731 22.75 14.62 2.73
C ASN A 731 23.12 13.59 1.64
N ARG A 732 22.15 13.16 0.84
CA ARG A 732 22.36 12.28 -0.32
C ARG A 732 23.49 12.75 -1.26
N GLU A 733 23.58 14.06 -1.53
CA GLU A 733 24.56 14.59 -2.49
C GLU A 733 25.99 14.44 -1.97
N ASN A 734 26.24 14.59 -0.68
CA ASN A 734 27.60 14.63 -0.12
C ASN A 734 27.98 13.44 0.79
N THR A 735 27.11 12.44 0.85
CA THR A 735 27.35 11.17 1.55
C THR A 735 27.99 10.17 0.59
N ASN A 736 29.18 9.70 0.93
CA ASN A 736 29.92 8.69 0.18
C ASN A 736 29.56 7.29 0.70
N ILE A 737 28.92 6.47 -0.12
CA ILE A 737 28.46 5.12 0.24
C ILE A 737 29.58 4.07 0.23
N SER A 738 30.72 4.38 -0.39
CA SER A 738 31.91 3.53 -0.33
C SER A 738 32.69 3.64 1.00
N ASP A 739 32.39 4.66 1.80
CA ASP A 739 32.85 4.87 3.17
C ASP A 739 31.73 4.54 4.16
N ASP A 740 31.81 3.37 4.80
CA ASP A 740 30.78 2.87 5.71
C ASP A 740 30.64 3.68 7.01
N THR A 741 31.51 4.65 7.26
CA THR A 741 31.41 5.59 8.39
C THR A 741 30.47 6.78 8.12
N GLN A 742 29.99 6.95 6.88
CA GLN A 742 29.12 8.06 6.49
C GLN A 742 27.64 7.86 6.91
N PRO A 743 26.83 8.94 6.99
CA PRO A 743 25.45 8.92 7.49
C PRO A 743 24.45 8.37 6.47
N PHE A 744 24.60 7.07 6.17
CA PHE A 744 23.63 6.28 5.42
C PHE A 744 23.50 4.87 6.03
N PHE A 745 22.41 4.18 5.73
CA PHE A 745 22.28 2.74 5.98
C PHE A 745 21.70 2.04 4.75
N VAL A 746 21.97 0.75 4.63
CA VAL A 746 21.27 -0.11 3.68
C VAL A 746 20.20 -0.89 4.42
N VAL A 747 18.96 -0.74 3.97
CA VAL A 747 17.79 -1.47 4.41
C VAL A 747 17.57 -2.59 3.41
N ALA A 748 18.07 -3.79 3.75
CA ALA A 748 18.11 -4.92 2.82
C ALA A 748 16.72 -5.47 2.49
N ASN A 749 15.84 -5.54 3.48
CA ASN A 749 14.53 -6.16 3.38
C ASN A 749 13.39 -5.16 3.51
N ARG A 750 12.27 -5.45 2.85
CA ARG A 750 10.98 -4.82 3.11
C ARG A 750 10.54 -5.08 4.55
N GLY A 751 9.65 -4.23 5.04
CA GLY A 751 9.03 -4.40 6.34
C GLY A 751 9.23 -3.23 7.29
N TRP A 752 9.04 -3.49 8.58
CA TRP A 752 9.12 -2.46 9.62
C TRP A 752 10.56 -2.21 10.07
N HIS A 753 10.93 -0.94 10.17
CA HIS A 753 12.23 -0.48 10.62
C HIS A 753 12.13 0.78 11.48
N SER A 754 13.22 1.14 12.14
CA SER A 754 13.34 2.43 12.82
C SER A 754 14.76 2.99 12.70
N LEU A 755 14.88 4.27 12.35
CA LEU A 755 16.12 5.02 12.46
C LEU A 755 16.08 5.87 13.73
N SER A 756 17.12 5.80 14.55
CA SER A 756 17.31 6.69 15.71
C SER A 756 18.59 7.50 15.57
N ILE A 757 18.55 8.78 15.95
CA ILE A 757 19.70 9.68 15.96
C ILE A 757 19.79 10.40 17.32
N ARG A 758 21.01 10.53 17.87
CA ARG A 758 21.28 11.34 19.06
C ARG A 758 22.66 12.00 18.97
N LYS A 759 22.84 13.11 19.66
CA LYS A 759 24.15 13.75 19.84
C LYS A 759 24.90 12.99 20.93
N ASN A 760 26.11 12.55 20.63
CA ASN A 760 26.97 11.85 21.59
C ASN A 760 27.89 12.83 22.33
N SER A 761 28.66 13.64 21.59
CA SER A 761 29.60 14.60 22.19
C SER A 761 29.88 15.81 21.27
N GLY A 762 30.74 16.72 21.74
CA GLY A 762 31.15 17.94 21.03
C GLY A 762 30.22 19.13 21.24
N ASP A 763 30.72 20.35 21.04
CA ASP A 763 30.00 21.58 21.36
C ASP A 763 29.08 22.07 20.22
N SER A 764 29.31 21.61 18.98
CA SER A 764 28.49 22.02 17.83
C SER A 764 27.07 21.41 17.87
N SER A 765 26.09 22.13 17.34
CA SER A 765 24.73 21.61 17.14
C SER A 765 24.69 20.54 16.04
N VAL A 766 23.71 19.64 16.15
CA VAL A 766 23.38 18.63 15.14
C VAL A 766 21.91 18.83 14.79
N LEU A 767 21.65 19.14 13.53
CA LEU A 767 20.31 19.41 13.01
C LEU A 767 19.89 18.27 12.10
N PHE A 768 18.67 17.78 12.27
CA PHE A 768 18.11 16.67 11.50
C PHE A 768 16.88 17.13 10.71
N ASP A 769 16.99 17.09 9.39
CA ASP A 769 15.98 17.61 8.47
C ASP A 769 15.04 16.52 7.95
N SER A 770 15.62 15.44 7.41
CA SER A 770 14.86 14.40 6.72
C SER A 770 15.69 13.13 6.48
N ILE A 771 15.03 12.11 5.95
CA ILE A 771 15.61 10.87 5.47
C ILE A 771 15.21 10.69 4.01
N THR A 772 16.18 10.51 3.11
CA THR A 772 15.93 10.20 1.70
C THR A 772 16.17 8.72 1.43
N PHE A 773 15.30 8.10 0.65
CA PHE A 773 15.39 6.70 0.27
C PHE A 773 15.60 6.56 -1.24
N GLU A 774 16.61 5.81 -1.64
CA GLU A 774 16.85 5.41 -3.03
C GLU A 774 17.07 3.90 -3.09
N SER A 775 16.70 3.25 -4.17
CA SER A 775 17.04 1.85 -4.38
C SER A 775 18.55 1.69 -4.53
N LEU A 776 19.12 0.62 -4.01
CA LEU A 776 20.54 0.30 -4.15
C LEU A 776 20.96 0.27 -5.63
N ALA A 777 20.08 -0.23 -6.52
CA ALA A 777 20.33 -0.21 -7.96
C ALA A 777 20.44 1.22 -8.51
N SER A 778 19.56 2.14 -8.08
CA SER A 778 19.62 3.55 -8.46
C SER A 778 20.92 4.20 -7.97
N VAL A 779 21.27 4.01 -6.70
CA VAL A 779 22.50 4.57 -6.12
C VAL A 779 23.72 4.04 -6.85
N LEU A 780 23.80 2.72 -7.08
CA LEU A 780 24.91 2.14 -7.83
C LEU A 780 24.97 2.66 -9.27
N ALA A 781 23.83 2.89 -9.93
CA ALA A 781 23.82 3.42 -11.29
C ALA A 781 24.19 4.91 -11.35
N SER A 782 23.66 5.74 -10.45
CA SER A 782 23.95 7.17 -10.38
C SER A 782 25.39 7.44 -9.97
N ASP A 783 25.92 6.60 -9.08
CA ASP A 783 27.26 6.79 -8.54
C ASP A 783 28.27 6.11 -9.49
N ALA A 784 27.98 4.95 -10.10
CA ALA A 784 28.86 4.33 -11.11
C ALA A 784 28.85 5.00 -12.50
N SER A 785 27.83 5.79 -12.85
CA SER A 785 27.83 6.52 -14.13
C SER A 785 28.72 7.78 -14.09
N GLY A 786 29.34 8.08 -12.94
CA GLY A 786 30.45 9.01 -12.87
C GLY A 786 31.72 8.35 -13.39
N VAL A 787 32.01 8.49 -14.70
CA VAL A 787 33.36 8.19 -15.20
C VAL A 787 34.32 9.18 -14.52
N THR A 788 35.03 8.72 -13.48
CA THR A 788 35.93 9.57 -12.68
C THR A 788 37.29 9.71 -13.31
N ALA A 789 37.68 8.76 -14.16
CA ALA A 789 38.85 8.87 -15.01
C ALA A 789 38.62 8.07 -16.29
N SER A 790 39.12 8.56 -17.42
CA SER A 790 39.08 7.82 -18.67
C SER A 790 40.27 8.16 -19.54
N CYS A 791 40.74 7.20 -20.32
CA CYS A 791 41.69 7.48 -21.39
C CYS A 791 41.48 6.52 -22.55
N SER A 792 41.84 6.99 -23.74
CA SER A 792 42.21 6.10 -24.84
C SER A 792 43.73 6.01 -24.84
N VAL A 793 44.27 4.81 -25.02
CA VAL A 793 45.70 4.57 -25.14
C VAL A 793 45.94 4.03 -26.54
N SER A 794 46.85 4.67 -27.27
CA SER A 794 47.22 4.26 -28.62
C SER A 794 48.73 4.13 -28.69
N ASN A 795 49.23 2.96 -29.08
CA ASN A 795 50.66 2.60 -29.13
C ASN A 795 51.41 2.91 -27.81
N GLY A 796 50.75 2.70 -26.67
CA GLY A 796 51.30 2.97 -25.34
C GLY A 796 51.38 4.46 -24.97
N ALA A 797 50.81 5.36 -25.77
CA ALA A 797 50.70 6.78 -25.47
C ALA A 797 49.29 7.15 -25.01
N LEU A 798 49.21 8.09 -24.07
CA LEU A 798 47.95 8.65 -23.57
C LEU A 798 47.29 9.52 -24.66
N GLY A 799 46.04 9.24 -24.98
CA GLY A 799 45.26 9.99 -25.96
C GLY A 799 44.82 11.38 -25.46
N ALA A 800 44.61 12.30 -26.40
CA ALA A 800 44.31 13.71 -26.12
C ALA A 800 43.00 13.97 -25.35
N GLY A 801 42.10 12.98 -25.26
CA GLY A 801 40.83 13.06 -24.53
C GLY A 801 40.86 12.48 -23.11
N ALA A 802 42.04 12.24 -22.53
CA ALA A 802 42.15 11.65 -21.20
C ALA A 802 41.59 12.58 -20.11
N SER A 803 40.75 12.05 -19.22
CA SER A 803 40.22 12.71 -18.04
C SER A 803 40.81 12.10 -16.77
N ASN A 804 41.32 12.94 -15.87
CA ASN A 804 41.86 12.56 -14.55
C ASN A 804 42.95 11.45 -14.58
N ILE A 805 43.71 11.35 -15.68
CA ILE A 805 44.85 10.45 -15.84
C ILE A 805 46.09 11.28 -16.16
N THR A 806 47.12 11.13 -15.33
CA THR A 806 48.42 11.81 -15.47
C THR A 806 49.32 11.10 -16.46
N SER A 807 49.37 9.77 -16.40
CA SER A 807 50.26 8.98 -17.23
C SER A 807 49.75 7.56 -17.39
N VAL A 808 50.17 6.95 -18.49
CA VAL A 808 50.10 5.53 -18.75
C VAL A 808 51.52 5.09 -19.07
N SER A 809 52.07 4.14 -18.31
CA SER A 809 53.37 3.51 -18.59
C SER A 809 53.18 2.02 -18.82
N GLU A 810 54.00 1.45 -19.69
CA GLU A 810 54.15 0.00 -19.80
C GLU A 810 55.34 -0.39 -18.90
N ASP A 811 55.05 -0.99 -17.75
CA ASP A 811 56.09 -1.36 -16.78
C ASP A 811 56.74 -2.71 -17.15
N TYR A 812 55.97 -3.59 -17.79
CA TYR A 812 56.41 -4.86 -18.37
C TYR A 812 55.66 -5.11 -19.69
N PRO A 813 56.22 -5.89 -20.63
CA PRO A 813 55.55 -6.18 -21.89
C PRO A 813 54.10 -6.66 -21.69
N GLY A 814 53.13 -5.92 -22.22
CA GLY A 814 51.70 -6.21 -22.08
C GLY A 814 51.08 -5.90 -20.72
N GLU A 815 51.79 -5.15 -19.87
CA GLU A 815 51.32 -4.69 -18.57
C GLU A 815 51.42 -3.18 -18.43
N PHE A 816 50.28 -2.54 -18.19
CA PHE A 816 50.15 -1.10 -18.16
C PHE A 816 49.83 -0.61 -16.76
N LEU A 817 50.54 0.41 -16.31
CA LEU A 817 50.25 1.18 -15.12
C LEU A 817 49.62 2.50 -15.51
N ILE A 818 48.45 2.78 -14.96
CA ILE A 818 47.69 4.00 -15.19
C ILE A 818 47.72 4.80 -13.89
N THR A 819 48.18 6.05 -13.97
CA THR A 819 48.30 6.95 -12.81
C THR A 819 47.27 8.06 -12.91
N PHE A 820 46.51 8.29 -11.85
CA PHE A 820 45.48 9.32 -11.80
C PHE A 820 46.06 10.72 -11.55
N THR A 821 45.36 11.74 -12.01
CA THR A 821 45.71 13.16 -11.75
C THR A 821 45.39 13.55 -10.33
N ASN A 822 44.24 13.12 -9.85
CA ASN A 822 43.87 13.23 -8.44
C ASN A 822 43.68 11.83 -7.89
N SER A 823 44.17 11.59 -6.67
CA SER A 823 43.89 10.35 -5.96
C SER A 823 42.38 10.19 -5.79
N MET A 824 41.87 9.01 -6.12
CA MET A 824 40.53 8.55 -5.79
C MET A 824 40.35 8.52 -4.26
N ALA A 825 39.12 8.71 -3.81
CA ALA A 825 38.80 8.69 -2.38
C ALA A 825 39.19 7.36 -1.70
N ASN A 826 39.09 6.24 -2.43
CA ASN A 826 39.57 4.92 -2.02
C ASN A 826 39.90 4.06 -3.26
N ASN A 827 40.35 2.83 -3.05
CA ASN A 827 40.66 1.88 -4.12
C ASN A 827 39.48 0.97 -4.54
N LYS A 828 38.25 1.27 -4.11
CA LYS A 828 37.01 0.51 -4.40
C LYS A 828 36.29 1.07 -5.64
N TYR A 829 37.00 1.20 -6.75
CA TYR A 829 36.42 1.59 -8.05
C TYR A 829 36.43 0.41 -9.03
N THR A 830 35.58 0.48 -10.06
CA THR A 830 35.56 -0.48 -11.17
C THR A 830 36.38 0.07 -12.33
N VAL A 831 36.96 -0.82 -13.15
CA VAL A 831 37.70 -0.44 -14.35
C VAL A 831 37.11 -1.22 -15.52
N ALA A 832 36.50 -0.50 -16.45
CA ALA A 832 36.01 -1.02 -17.72
C ALA A 832 37.05 -0.76 -18.80
N ILE A 833 37.31 -1.76 -19.63
CA ILE A 833 38.36 -1.71 -20.64
C ILE A 833 37.79 -2.27 -21.92
N ASP A 834 37.99 -1.53 -22.99
CA ASP A 834 37.64 -1.97 -24.33
C ASP A 834 38.91 -2.00 -25.17
N VAL A 835 39.24 -3.16 -25.72
CA VAL A 835 40.43 -3.35 -26.54
C VAL A 835 39.96 -3.34 -27.99
N ASN A 836 40.23 -2.24 -28.68
CA ASN A 836 39.86 -2.05 -30.08
C ASN A 836 40.96 -2.59 -30.98
N GLU A 837 41.06 -3.91 -31.08
CA GLU A 837 41.92 -4.61 -32.02
C GLU A 837 41.13 -5.42 -33.03
N THR A 838 41.60 -5.44 -34.29
CA THR A 838 41.01 -6.18 -35.41
C THR A 838 41.67 -7.56 -35.53
N ASP A 839 41.74 -8.30 -34.43
CA ASP A 839 42.48 -9.56 -34.36
C ASP A 839 41.57 -10.74 -34.01
N ALA A 840 41.85 -11.92 -34.56
CA ALA A 840 40.94 -13.08 -34.52
C ALA A 840 41.05 -13.93 -33.24
N ASP A 841 42.11 -13.73 -32.43
CA ASP A 841 42.34 -14.56 -31.24
C ASP A 841 41.74 -13.93 -29.95
N PRO A 842 41.26 -14.75 -29.01
CA PRO A 842 40.74 -14.27 -27.73
C PRO A 842 41.75 -13.46 -26.90
N VAL A 843 41.27 -12.36 -26.32
CA VAL A 843 42.00 -11.49 -25.40
C VAL A 843 41.46 -11.63 -23.98
N ALA A 844 42.36 -11.79 -23.01
CA ALA A 844 42.05 -11.79 -21.57
C ALA A 844 42.73 -10.63 -20.87
N ILE A 845 41.93 -9.83 -20.16
CA ILE A 845 42.38 -8.64 -19.44
C ILE A 845 42.27 -8.90 -17.94
N THR A 846 43.32 -8.60 -17.19
CA THR A 846 43.35 -8.82 -15.74
C THR A 846 43.78 -7.55 -15.03
N THR A 847 43.02 -7.15 -14.00
CA THR A 847 43.48 -6.09 -13.09
C THR A 847 44.47 -6.70 -12.10
N ARG A 848 45.70 -6.17 -12.06
CA ARG A 848 46.75 -6.67 -11.16
C ARG A 848 46.60 -6.11 -9.75
N TYR A 849 46.37 -4.81 -9.64
CA TYR A 849 46.20 -4.11 -8.36
C TYR A 849 45.48 -2.78 -8.57
N LYS A 850 44.82 -2.30 -7.51
CA LYS A 850 44.14 -0.99 -7.45
C LYS A 850 44.61 -0.25 -6.20
N THR A 851 45.06 0.99 -6.39
CA THR A 851 45.36 1.93 -5.31
C THR A 851 44.51 3.19 -5.48
N VAL A 852 44.56 4.10 -4.50
CA VAL A 852 43.92 5.41 -4.62
C VAL A 852 44.49 6.24 -5.77
N GLY A 853 45.74 6.03 -6.19
CA GLY A 853 46.40 6.85 -7.22
C GLY A 853 46.69 6.12 -8.53
N THR A 854 46.58 4.79 -8.56
CA THR A 854 47.00 3.98 -9.71
C THR A 854 46.17 2.71 -9.88
N VAL A 855 46.07 2.24 -11.13
CA VAL A 855 45.61 0.89 -11.46
C VAL A 855 46.61 0.19 -12.38
N GLY A 856 46.96 -1.05 -12.02
CA GLY A 856 47.82 -1.92 -12.82
C GLY A 856 47.01 -2.94 -13.63
N MET A 857 47.32 -3.08 -14.91
CA MET A 857 46.57 -3.84 -15.90
C MET A 857 47.47 -4.83 -16.63
N ALA A 858 46.96 -6.01 -16.97
CA ALA A 858 47.67 -7.02 -17.73
C ALA A 858 46.81 -7.51 -18.91
N PHE A 859 47.39 -7.49 -20.11
CA PHE A 859 46.78 -7.95 -21.34
C PHE A 859 47.43 -9.25 -21.79
N ASN A 860 46.62 -10.28 -22.01
CA ASN A 860 47.08 -11.59 -22.46
C ASN A 860 46.28 -11.99 -23.71
N LYS A 861 46.94 -12.56 -24.70
CA LYS A 861 46.34 -13.09 -25.92
C LYS A 861 46.55 -14.60 -25.94
N TRP A 862 45.54 -15.33 -26.40
CA TRP A 862 45.68 -16.77 -26.58
C TRP A 862 46.46 -17.04 -27.87
N ASN A 863 47.56 -17.80 -27.79
CA ASN A 863 48.36 -18.16 -28.97
C ASN A 863 48.09 -19.57 -29.52
N GLY A 864 46.98 -20.19 -29.09
CA GLY A 864 46.64 -21.58 -29.42
C GLY A 864 47.09 -22.61 -28.37
N THR A 865 48.08 -22.29 -27.53
CA THR A 865 48.66 -23.23 -26.54
C THR A 865 48.69 -22.67 -25.11
N ALA A 866 48.90 -21.36 -24.96
CA ALA A 866 48.95 -20.68 -23.67
C ALA A 866 48.51 -19.20 -23.78
N TRP A 867 48.15 -18.62 -22.63
CA TRP A 867 47.97 -17.18 -22.51
C TRP A 867 49.33 -16.50 -22.43
N VAL A 868 49.65 -15.68 -23.43
CA VAL A 868 50.91 -14.92 -23.50
C VAL A 868 50.65 -13.44 -23.40
N LYS A 869 51.56 -12.71 -22.74
CA LYS A 869 51.49 -11.25 -22.67
C LYS A 869 51.58 -10.65 -24.06
N PHE A 870 50.76 -9.65 -24.34
CA PHE A 870 50.84 -8.90 -25.59
C PHE A 870 50.57 -7.43 -25.34
N LYS A 871 51.10 -6.59 -26.22
CA LYS A 871 50.96 -5.15 -26.17
C LYS A 871 49.84 -4.72 -27.13
N PRO A 872 48.64 -4.32 -26.64
CA PRO A 872 47.60 -3.81 -27.52
C PRO A 872 48.01 -2.50 -28.20
N THR A 873 47.63 -2.36 -29.47
CA THR A 873 47.82 -1.18 -30.30
C THR A 873 46.87 -0.06 -29.90
N MET A 874 45.62 -0.38 -29.54
CA MET A 874 44.67 0.57 -28.96
C MET A 874 43.76 -0.07 -27.91
N PHE A 875 43.54 0.63 -26.81
CA PHE A 875 42.52 0.28 -25.84
C PHE A 875 41.97 1.54 -25.16
N THR A 876 40.72 1.48 -24.70
CA THR A 876 40.13 2.49 -23.84
C THR A 876 40.03 1.95 -22.43
N VAL A 877 40.25 2.83 -21.45
CA VAL A 877 40.05 2.54 -20.04
C VAL A 877 39.09 3.57 -19.49
N GLN A 878 38.05 3.09 -18.83
CA GLN A 878 37.12 3.89 -18.06
C GLN A 878 37.19 3.43 -16.61
N VAL A 879 37.65 4.32 -15.74
CA VAL A 879 37.56 4.15 -14.31
C VAL A 879 36.19 4.65 -13.88
N ILE A 880 35.41 3.70 -13.41
CA ILE A 880 34.06 3.89 -12.94
C ILE A 880 34.15 3.91 -11.42
N GLY A 881 34.22 5.12 -10.87
CA GLY A 881 34.23 5.35 -9.44
C GLY A 881 33.04 6.20 -9.05
N GLY A 882 32.23 5.71 -8.12
CA GLY A 882 31.12 6.48 -7.58
C GLY A 882 31.41 7.13 -6.25
N ARG A 883 30.51 8.04 -5.86
CA ARG A 883 30.25 8.30 -4.44
C ARG A 883 29.76 7.03 -3.75
#